data_AF-A0A2T7G4B7-F1
#
_entry.id   AF-A0A2T7G4B7-F1
#
_cell.length_a   1.000
_cell.length_b   1.000
_cell.length_c   1.000
_cell.angle_alpha   90.00
_cell.angle_beta   90.00
_cell.angle_gamma   90.00
#
_symmetry.space_group_name_H-M   'P 1'
#
loop_
_entity.id
_entity.type
_entity.pdbx_description
1 polymer ?
#
loop_
_entity_poly.entity_id
_entity_poly.type
_entity_poly.pdbx_seq_one_letter_code
_entity_poly.pdbx_strand_id
1 'polypeptide(L)'
;MKDTPISRILDELVARITPLPEPYPRYVVFLSSTEGNSRAQVRTITAANLIDLREKLTEKESVRFLTARHVRMDWATGVRALSFGAYKEALQKVKRNYSRKGLSLDASFRQAVTEGELNGSALLYKGSRVPHCEINTNNFEVYWKRRFGRTFRIPRDSAEVHLFRSEGLFQDRDSGVLHALMPSGLDGGRRVFDVNQPENIDFLIRESATYLAGQVKEDGMFHYGWHPSFDRPINHYNTLRHASSTYALCEAYGVLHKDDMRATIERSLKQISKRLVKHSIGPAGTAAYLMDAGMEVKLGGNAVAILALCKFYETTGEMPWLDLARRLGNGILSMQREDGGFYHILDAETLTPKEEFRTVYYDGEAAFGLMRLYGATGEECWLDAARRAVDHFISEDYWQYHDHWLAYCVNELSVHVTEERYIRFGIRNIGDYLDFIRNRITTFPTLLELCCATRLLVQRSLGDPALTPVIDTFDLSAFKEAMETRAQYLTNGFFFPEVAMHFRNPARVTGSFFIRHHGFRVRIDDVEHYLSGLIAYRSYLAEREWFSELCEQQRRRLSSDVKHMRWTSTDVADLLEGAKWLRPPPSQVEVSGASIYAPSFRADDIAFIRGSGERFGITPQQLEENAIVPRIAIVGTDSAAPIKADSVLQVPDMRTALLALARDARKSLAGPMIGVTGSAGKTTITGMIAHCFEGTAKVHSTRLSANMVRGIAWNLCCAPTDTEYCVLEMAIGQMEENTRLARPDIALFTNISPAHLIHHKNTATIARKKARIFAGMPENGVAVLNRDMSEFEIIASAAERKGLRIVTYGWSDTADIYPVSVDGSAGTATLEVFGQRHVAPIVGTGNYAVYNTMATVAVLYILNWRIGPTIGRLATYVRPRGRGQVIEVTTPDGLAKVIDHSYNANPASMRAALSEFFATPCKGKRIVVLGDMAELGDDSRSAHSELLKFLGKQPMEFVYLIGSEFAACQSDIQDDARFRFISLENLDEVFRRQITAEDLLLVKGSNSTGLFQYLDRFRSYVGSG
;
A
#
# COMPACT_ATOMS: atom_id res chain seq x y z
N MET A 1 15.58 -33.43 25.35
CA MET A 1 15.79 -33.99 23.99
C MET A 1 16.36 -32.87 23.14
N LYS A 2 17.63 -33.02 22.72
CA LYS A 2 18.42 -31.99 22.02
C LYS A 2 18.02 -31.91 20.54
N ASP A 3 17.80 -30.70 20.02
CA ASP A 3 17.71 -30.29 18.60
C ASP A 3 17.34 -31.36 17.55
N THR A 4 16.07 -31.79 17.52
CA THR A 4 15.53 -32.52 16.35
C THR A 4 14.70 -31.57 15.48
N PRO A 5 14.60 -31.80 14.15
CA PRO A 5 13.73 -31.01 13.26
C PRO A 5 12.26 -30.93 13.75
N ILE A 6 11.80 -32.00 14.41
CA ILE A 6 10.48 -32.07 15.04
C ILE A 6 10.40 -31.12 16.26
N SER A 7 11.41 -31.08 17.13
CA SER A 7 11.42 -30.12 18.25
C SER A 7 11.32 -28.70 17.72
N ARG A 8 12.13 -28.35 16.71
CA ARG A 8 12.17 -27.00 16.15
C ARG A 8 10.81 -26.52 15.63
N ILE A 9 10.11 -27.34 14.84
CA ILE A 9 8.82 -26.94 14.28
C ILE A 9 7.73 -26.83 15.36
N LEU A 10 7.79 -27.66 16.40
CA LEU A 10 6.87 -27.59 17.53
C LEU A 10 7.13 -26.38 18.41
N ASP A 11 8.39 -26.04 18.65
CA ASP A 11 8.79 -24.87 19.44
C ASP A 11 8.35 -23.57 18.75
N GLU A 12 8.51 -23.50 17.43
CA GLU A 12 8.00 -22.38 16.60
C GLU A 12 6.47 -22.29 16.60
N LEU A 13 5.76 -23.42 16.57
CA LEU A 13 4.31 -23.43 16.70
C LEU A 13 3.89 -22.87 18.06
N VAL A 14 4.45 -23.40 19.16
CA VAL A 14 4.10 -23.01 20.53
C VAL A 14 4.41 -21.54 20.79
N ALA A 15 5.47 -21.00 20.19
CA ALA A 15 5.82 -19.59 20.30
C ALA A 15 4.83 -18.64 19.61
N ARG A 16 4.07 -19.11 18.62
CA ARG A 16 3.23 -18.27 17.75
C ARG A 16 1.73 -18.50 17.93
N ILE A 17 1.32 -19.69 18.36
CA ILE A 17 -0.09 -20.05 18.44
C ILE A 17 -0.80 -19.27 19.55
N THR A 18 -1.90 -18.60 19.17
CA THR A 18 -2.75 -17.86 20.09
C THR A 18 -4.00 -18.66 20.46
N PRO A 19 -4.53 -18.52 21.69
CA PRO A 19 -5.75 -19.20 22.07
C PRO A 19 -6.98 -18.61 21.36
N LEU A 20 -7.93 -19.46 20.97
CA LEU A 20 -9.26 -19.04 20.56
C LEU A 20 -10.15 -18.73 21.77
N PRO A 21 -11.10 -17.79 21.65
CA PRO A 21 -12.07 -17.50 22.71
C PRO A 21 -13.11 -18.63 22.85
N GLU A 22 -13.79 -18.67 23.99
CA GLU A 22 -14.99 -19.50 24.14
C GLU A 22 -16.05 -19.11 23.08
N PRO A 23 -16.85 -20.05 22.56
CA PRO A 23 -16.98 -21.46 22.97
C PRO A 23 -16.05 -22.44 22.23
N TYR A 24 -15.00 -21.96 21.57
CA TYR A 24 -14.12 -22.79 20.75
C TYR A 24 -13.05 -23.52 21.61
N PRO A 25 -12.52 -24.66 21.16
CA PRO A 25 -11.32 -25.24 21.79
C PRO A 25 -10.19 -24.22 21.78
N ARG A 26 -9.53 -24.07 22.93
CA ARG A 26 -8.53 -23.02 23.14
C ARG A 26 -7.42 -23.06 22.08
N TYR A 27 -6.96 -24.24 21.70
CA TYR A 27 -6.00 -24.41 20.61
C TYR A 27 -6.55 -25.40 19.58
N VAL A 28 -6.50 -25.02 18.30
CA VAL A 28 -6.88 -25.88 17.18
C VAL A 28 -5.77 -25.86 16.14
N VAL A 29 -5.18 -27.03 15.89
CA VAL A 29 -4.08 -27.23 14.94
C VAL A 29 -4.46 -28.27 13.88
N PHE A 30 -4.16 -27.97 12.63
CA PHE A 30 -4.30 -28.85 11.48
C PHE A 30 -2.91 -29.27 11.01
N LEU A 31 -2.59 -30.53 11.21
CA LEU A 31 -1.32 -31.13 10.79
C LEU A 31 -1.53 -31.82 9.44
N SER A 32 -0.99 -31.24 8.38
CA SER A 32 -1.05 -31.75 7.01
C SER A 32 0.30 -32.33 6.60
N SER A 33 0.32 -33.52 5.99
CA SER A 33 1.59 -34.15 5.55
C SER A 33 1.46 -34.95 4.25
N THR A 34 2.52 -34.95 3.43
CA THR A 34 2.64 -35.78 2.22
C THR A 34 4.10 -36.09 1.86
N GLU A 35 4.31 -37.20 1.15
CA GLU A 35 5.58 -37.51 0.46
C GLU A 35 5.71 -36.81 -0.91
N GLY A 36 4.69 -36.07 -1.35
CA GLY A 36 4.68 -35.28 -2.58
C GLY A 36 4.00 -35.96 -3.77
N ASN A 37 3.86 -37.29 -3.78
CA ASN A 37 3.23 -38.02 -4.90
C ASN A 37 1.72 -38.21 -4.75
N SER A 38 1.14 -37.78 -3.63
CA SER A 38 -0.30 -37.84 -3.39
C SER A 38 -0.75 -36.69 -2.50
N ARG A 39 -2.05 -36.36 -2.55
CA ARG A 39 -2.64 -35.32 -1.69
C ARG A 39 -2.28 -35.54 -0.21
N ALA A 40 -1.96 -34.44 0.47
CA ALA A 40 -1.73 -34.43 1.89
C ALA A 40 -2.90 -35.04 2.68
N GLN A 41 -2.54 -35.84 3.68
CA GLN A 41 -3.46 -36.22 4.74
C GLN A 41 -3.46 -35.10 5.77
N VAL A 42 -4.59 -34.88 6.44
CA VAL A 42 -4.73 -33.86 7.47
C VAL A 42 -5.23 -34.50 8.75
N ARG A 43 -4.70 -34.09 9.90
CA ARG A 43 -5.16 -34.42 11.25
C ARG A 43 -5.53 -33.14 11.98
N THR A 44 -6.67 -33.13 12.67
CA THR A 44 -7.07 -32.00 13.51
C THR A 44 -6.78 -32.34 14.96
N ILE A 45 -6.09 -31.45 15.65
CA ILE A 45 -5.74 -31.56 17.05
C ILE A 45 -6.36 -30.38 17.78
N THR A 46 -7.13 -30.67 18.82
CA THR A 46 -7.67 -29.65 19.72
C THR A 46 -7.08 -29.84 21.11
N ALA A 47 -6.76 -28.74 21.78
CA ALA A 47 -6.14 -28.78 23.10
C ALA A 47 -6.65 -27.67 24.03
N ALA A 48 -6.69 -27.98 25.32
CA ALA A 48 -7.16 -27.06 26.36
C ALA A 48 -6.06 -26.08 26.81
N ASN A 49 -4.80 -26.48 26.68
CA ASN A 49 -3.62 -25.67 27.01
C ASN A 49 -2.42 -26.11 26.16
N LEU A 50 -1.30 -25.37 26.24
CA LEU A 50 -0.10 -25.64 25.44
C LEU A 50 0.60 -26.96 25.82
N ILE A 51 0.48 -27.41 27.08
CA ILE A 51 1.06 -28.68 27.54
C ILE A 51 0.31 -29.85 26.87
N ASP A 52 -1.02 -29.86 26.97
CA ASP A 52 -1.91 -30.82 26.29
C ASP A 52 -1.68 -30.82 24.77
N LEU A 53 -1.50 -29.64 24.16
CA LEU A 53 -1.18 -29.53 22.74
C LEU A 53 0.14 -30.23 22.40
N ARG A 54 1.19 -29.99 23.19
CA ARG A 54 2.51 -30.56 22.96
C ARG A 54 2.49 -32.08 23.15
N GLU A 55 1.82 -32.58 24.18
CA GLU A 55 1.62 -34.01 24.40
C GLU A 55 0.98 -34.67 23.17
N LYS A 56 -0.17 -34.14 22.70
CA LYS A 56 -0.88 -34.64 21.51
C LYS A 56 -0.06 -34.57 20.22
N LEU A 57 0.80 -33.56 20.07
CA LEU A 57 1.70 -33.45 18.92
C LEU A 57 2.89 -34.42 18.98
N THR A 58 3.25 -34.89 20.18
CA THR A 58 4.30 -35.90 20.38
C THR A 58 3.79 -37.34 20.40
N GLU A 59 2.47 -37.56 20.34
CA GLU A 59 1.89 -38.88 20.15
C GLU A 59 2.38 -39.55 18.87
N LYS A 60 2.51 -40.89 18.89
CA LYS A 60 3.00 -41.71 17.77
C LYS A 60 2.34 -41.37 16.43
N GLU A 61 1.04 -41.08 16.44
CA GLU A 61 0.29 -40.78 15.23
C GLU A 61 0.64 -39.39 14.66
N SER A 62 0.77 -38.37 15.50
CA SER A 62 1.19 -37.01 15.11
C SER A 62 2.65 -37.00 14.64
N VAL A 63 3.53 -37.74 15.32
CA VAL A 63 4.95 -37.89 14.92
C VAL A 63 5.07 -38.46 13.51
N ARG A 64 4.22 -39.43 13.13
CA ARG A 64 4.21 -39.98 11.76
C ARG A 64 3.98 -38.90 10.69
N PHE A 65 3.09 -37.94 10.95
CA PHE A 65 2.87 -36.81 10.04
C PHE A 65 4.07 -35.88 10.01
N LEU A 66 4.66 -35.57 11.17
CA LEU A 66 5.82 -34.69 11.31
C LEU A 66 7.11 -35.25 10.68
N THR A 67 7.15 -36.56 10.38
CA THR A 67 8.28 -37.20 9.71
C THR A 67 8.18 -37.24 8.18
N ALA A 68 7.04 -36.88 7.59
CA ALA A 68 6.86 -36.89 6.13
C ALA A 68 7.75 -35.86 5.43
N ARG A 69 7.99 -36.02 4.12
CA ARG A 69 8.78 -35.06 3.33
C ARG A 69 8.27 -33.62 3.44
N HIS A 70 6.98 -33.41 3.20
CA HIS A 70 6.33 -32.10 3.30
C HIS A 70 5.37 -32.09 4.49
N VAL A 71 5.58 -31.15 5.40
CA VAL A 71 4.79 -30.99 6.63
C VAL A 71 4.28 -29.56 6.71
N ARG A 72 2.98 -29.41 6.97
CA ARG A 72 2.35 -28.12 7.21
C ARG A 72 1.53 -28.17 8.49
N MET A 73 1.72 -27.18 9.35
CA MET A 73 0.91 -26.99 10.55
C MET A 73 0.18 -25.66 10.44
N ASP A 74 -1.14 -25.71 10.30
CA ASP A 74 -2.00 -24.53 10.37
C ASP A 74 -2.67 -24.47 11.73
N TRP A 75 -2.84 -23.29 12.32
CA TRP A 75 -3.67 -23.10 13.52
C TRP A 75 -4.71 -22.03 13.29
N ALA A 76 -5.88 -22.20 13.89
CA ALA A 76 -6.97 -21.24 13.77
C ALA A 76 -6.69 -19.99 14.62
N THR A 77 -6.83 -18.80 14.02
CA THR A 77 -6.55 -17.51 14.70
C THR A 77 -7.78 -16.62 14.86
N GLY A 78 -8.83 -16.86 14.07
CA GLY A 78 -10.09 -16.11 14.18
C GLY A 78 -11.24 -16.89 13.59
N VAL A 79 -12.37 -16.92 14.30
CA VAL A 79 -13.54 -17.74 13.95
C VAL A 79 -14.78 -16.86 13.91
N ARG A 80 -15.58 -17.01 12.85
CA ARG A 80 -16.86 -16.33 12.70
C ARG A 80 -17.96 -17.37 12.50
N ALA A 81 -18.88 -17.44 13.46
CA ALA A 81 -20.12 -18.18 13.32
C ALA A 81 -21.08 -17.44 12.36
N LEU A 82 -21.80 -18.19 11.53
CA LEU A 82 -22.86 -17.70 10.67
C LEU A 82 -23.78 -18.85 10.28
N SER A 83 -24.96 -18.52 9.75
CA SER A 83 -25.84 -19.55 9.18
C SER A 83 -25.25 -20.14 7.90
N PHE A 84 -25.53 -21.42 7.65
CA PHE A 84 -25.10 -22.10 6.43
C PHE A 84 -25.71 -21.46 5.18
N GLY A 85 -26.94 -20.93 5.27
CA GLY A 85 -27.57 -20.12 4.23
C GLY A 85 -26.72 -18.90 3.85
N ALA A 86 -26.32 -18.11 4.84
CA ALA A 86 -25.45 -16.94 4.62
C ALA A 86 -24.08 -17.33 4.05
N TYR A 87 -23.55 -18.50 4.43
CA TYR A 87 -22.31 -19.02 3.83
C TYR A 87 -22.49 -19.35 2.34
N LYS A 88 -23.58 -20.03 1.95
CA LYS A 88 -23.89 -20.31 0.54
C LYS A 88 -24.03 -19.02 -0.27
N GLU A 89 -24.73 -18.01 0.25
CA GLU A 89 -24.85 -16.71 -0.40
C GLU A 89 -23.50 -16.02 -0.60
N ALA A 90 -22.61 -16.11 0.40
CA ALA A 90 -21.25 -15.57 0.28
C ALA A 90 -20.44 -16.29 -0.81
N LEU A 91 -20.59 -17.61 -0.97
CA LEU A 91 -19.90 -18.38 -2.01
C LEU A 91 -20.30 -17.95 -3.43
N GLN A 92 -21.55 -17.54 -3.64
CA GLN A 92 -22.02 -17.08 -4.96
C GLN A 92 -21.29 -15.82 -5.45
N LYS A 93 -20.71 -15.03 -4.54
CA LYS A 93 -19.90 -13.85 -4.87
C LYS A 93 -18.47 -14.19 -5.29
N VAL A 94 -18.04 -15.45 -5.15
CA VAL A 94 -16.66 -15.89 -5.38
C VAL A 94 -16.57 -16.67 -6.68
N LYS A 95 -15.65 -16.27 -7.56
CA LYS A 95 -15.48 -16.86 -8.90
C LYS A 95 -14.86 -18.26 -8.86
N ARG A 96 -15.70 -19.31 -8.86
CA ARG A 96 -15.39 -20.74 -9.07
C ARG A 96 -14.29 -21.35 -8.17
N ASN A 97 -14.67 -22.41 -7.44
CA ASN A 97 -13.77 -23.34 -6.76
C ASN A 97 -12.66 -22.74 -5.90
N TYR A 98 -12.92 -21.70 -5.11
CA TYR A 98 -11.99 -21.35 -4.05
C TYR A 98 -12.68 -20.70 -2.84
N SER A 99 -12.12 -20.98 -1.66
CA SER A 99 -12.35 -20.24 -0.42
C SER A 99 -11.02 -19.64 0.03
N ARG A 100 -11.08 -18.56 0.81
CA ARG A 100 -9.94 -17.94 1.52
C ARG A 100 -10.00 -18.14 3.04
N LYS A 101 -10.90 -19.04 3.48
CA LYS A 101 -11.19 -19.38 4.87
C LYS A 101 -11.43 -20.88 4.98
N GLY A 102 -11.05 -21.46 6.10
CA GLY A 102 -11.49 -22.80 6.47
C GLY A 102 -12.95 -22.82 6.90
N LEU A 103 -13.53 -24.02 6.93
CA LEU A 103 -14.93 -24.27 7.31
C LEU A 103 -14.99 -25.36 8.38
N SER A 104 -15.65 -25.07 9.50
CA SER A 104 -16.07 -26.08 10.47
C SER A 104 -17.59 -26.18 10.54
N LEU A 105 -18.11 -27.41 10.58
CA LEU A 105 -19.55 -27.67 10.76
C LEU A 105 -19.96 -27.69 12.24
N ASP A 106 -19.02 -27.55 13.17
CA ASP A 106 -19.27 -27.51 14.60
C ASP A 106 -18.24 -26.64 15.35
N ALA A 107 -18.66 -26.05 16.47
CA ALA A 107 -17.81 -25.18 17.29
C ALA A 107 -16.61 -25.92 17.92
N SER A 108 -16.69 -27.25 18.06
CA SER A 108 -15.61 -28.07 18.61
C SER A 108 -14.54 -28.49 17.58
N PHE A 109 -14.64 -28.01 16.33
CA PHE A 109 -13.71 -28.32 15.24
C PHE A 109 -13.57 -29.83 14.91
N ARG A 110 -14.55 -30.66 15.26
CA ARG A 110 -14.52 -32.10 14.96
C ARG A 110 -14.71 -32.37 13.47
N GLN A 111 -15.45 -31.52 12.78
CA GLN A 111 -15.68 -31.56 11.33
C GLN A 111 -15.21 -30.26 10.67
N ALA A 112 -13.91 -29.99 10.82
CA ALA A 112 -13.25 -28.82 10.26
C ALA A 112 -12.32 -29.17 9.10
N VAL A 113 -12.41 -28.39 8.02
CA VAL A 113 -11.54 -28.46 6.85
C VAL A 113 -10.89 -27.12 6.59
N THR A 114 -9.60 -27.14 6.28
CA THR A 114 -8.79 -25.95 5.98
C THR A 114 -9.11 -25.37 4.60
N GLU A 115 -8.63 -24.16 4.32
CA GLU A 115 -8.65 -23.56 2.98
C GLU A 115 -8.02 -24.50 1.93
N GLY A 116 -6.87 -25.09 2.25
CA GLY A 116 -6.15 -26.01 1.36
C GLY A 116 -7.00 -27.21 0.99
N GLU A 117 -7.66 -27.83 1.97
CA GLU A 117 -8.54 -28.99 1.76
C GLU A 117 -9.76 -28.64 0.88
N LEU A 118 -10.42 -27.50 1.13
CA LEU A 118 -11.56 -27.02 0.34
C LEU A 118 -11.19 -26.83 -1.13
N ASN A 119 -10.06 -26.16 -1.38
CA ASN A 119 -9.60 -25.78 -2.71
C ASN A 119 -9.02 -26.97 -3.47
N GLY A 120 -8.07 -27.67 -2.86
CA GLY A 120 -7.34 -28.79 -3.47
C GLY A 120 -8.22 -30.02 -3.75
N SER A 121 -9.27 -30.21 -2.95
CA SER A 121 -10.26 -31.28 -3.15
C SER A 121 -11.47 -30.87 -4.00
N ALA A 122 -11.47 -29.65 -4.53
CA ALA A 122 -12.56 -29.09 -5.34
C ALA A 122 -13.94 -29.20 -4.67
N LEU A 123 -14.01 -28.98 -3.36
CA LEU A 123 -15.25 -29.13 -2.58
C LEU A 123 -16.29 -28.06 -2.97
N LEU A 124 -15.84 -26.95 -3.57
CA LEU A 124 -16.67 -25.81 -3.97
C LEU A 124 -16.82 -25.67 -5.50
N TYR A 125 -16.55 -26.75 -6.26
CA TYR A 125 -16.59 -26.74 -7.73
C TYR A 125 -17.74 -27.54 -8.32
N LYS A 126 -18.69 -26.87 -8.97
CA LYS A 126 -19.78 -27.52 -9.72
C LYS A 126 -19.51 -27.67 -11.23
N GLY A 127 -18.27 -27.45 -11.67
CA GLY A 127 -17.88 -27.53 -13.07
C GLY A 127 -17.74 -26.17 -13.75
N SER A 128 -17.20 -26.18 -14.97
CA SER A 128 -16.83 -24.98 -15.72
C SER A 128 -18.00 -24.16 -16.26
N ARG A 129 -19.24 -24.68 -16.18
CA ARG A 129 -20.46 -23.95 -16.58
C ARG A 129 -21.01 -23.08 -15.47
N VAL A 130 -20.70 -23.36 -14.20
CA VAL A 130 -21.18 -22.58 -13.04
C VAL A 130 -20.16 -21.48 -12.74
N PRO A 131 -20.48 -20.17 -12.88
CA PRO A 131 -19.51 -19.07 -12.79
C PRO A 131 -19.03 -18.73 -11.37
N HIS A 132 -19.64 -19.30 -10.34
CA HIS A 132 -19.35 -19.02 -8.93
C HIS A 132 -19.07 -20.29 -8.12
N CYS A 133 -18.68 -20.14 -6.86
CA CYS A 133 -18.46 -21.25 -5.94
C CYS A 133 -19.79 -21.81 -5.44
N GLU A 134 -19.90 -23.13 -5.37
CA GLU A 134 -21.07 -23.82 -4.85
C GLU A 134 -20.66 -25.17 -4.26
N ILE A 135 -21.36 -25.62 -3.22
CA ILE A 135 -21.12 -26.89 -2.54
C ILE A 135 -21.25 -28.07 -3.51
N ASN A 136 -20.14 -28.75 -3.80
CA ASN A 136 -20.16 -30.00 -4.54
C ASN A 136 -20.37 -31.18 -3.59
N THR A 137 -21.63 -31.57 -3.40
CA THR A 137 -22.05 -32.67 -2.53
C THR A 137 -21.31 -33.99 -2.78
N ASN A 138 -21.03 -34.35 -4.05
CA ASN A 138 -20.33 -35.60 -4.38
C ASN A 138 -18.86 -35.55 -3.93
N ASN A 139 -18.19 -34.42 -4.19
CA ASN A 139 -16.81 -34.23 -3.73
C ASN A 139 -16.74 -34.18 -2.21
N PHE A 140 -17.69 -33.48 -1.57
CA PHE A 140 -17.83 -33.48 -0.12
C PHE A 140 -18.01 -34.89 0.42
N GLU A 141 -18.96 -35.68 -0.09
CA GLU A 141 -19.22 -37.05 0.38
C GLU A 141 -17.98 -37.95 0.34
N VAL A 142 -17.27 -37.97 -0.80
CA VAL A 142 -16.03 -38.73 -0.96
C VAL A 142 -14.95 -38.23 -0.01
N TYR A 143 -14.78 -36.92 0.09
CA TYR A 143 -13.75 -36.33 0.95
C TYR A 143 -14.04 -36.57 2.43
N TRP A 144 -15.28 -36.35 2.88
CA TRP A 144 -15.71 -36.49 4.27
C TRP A 144 -15.58 -37.92 4.76
N LYS A 145 -16.01 -38.89 3.95
CA LYS A 145 -15.87 -40.31 4.29
C LYS A 145 -14.40 -40.68 4.50
N ARG A 146 -13.51 -40.18 3.65
CA ARG A 146 -12.06 -40.41 3.76
C ARG A 146 -11.44 -39.67 4.95
N ARG A 147 -11.82 -38.41 5.21
CA ARG A 147 -11.19 -37.54 6.22
C ARG A 147 -11.70 -37.78 7.64
N PHE A 148 -12.98 -38.10 7.79
CA PHE A 148 -13.67 -38.20 9.08
C PHE A 148 -14.33 -39.56 9.32
N GLY A 149 -14.30 -40.48 8.35
CA GLY A 149 -14.94 -41.80 8.48
C GLY A 149 -16.47 -41.76 8.50
N ARG A 150 -17.09 -40.66 8.05
CA ARG A 150 -18.54 -40.41 8.15
C ARG A 150 -19.12 -39.88 6.85
N THR A 151 -20.39 -40.18 6.58
CA THR A 151 -21.13 -39.60 5.44
C THR A 151 -21.35 -38.11 5.64
N PHE A 152 -21.08 -37.30 4.62
CA PHE A 152 -21.39 -35.88 4.64
C PHE A 152 -22.89 -35.65 4.61
N ARG A 153 -23.42 -34.91 5.58
CA ARG A 153 -24.80 -34.42 5.56
C ARG A 153 -24.76 -32.92 5.36
N ILE A 154 -25.39 -32.45 4.27
CA ILE A 154 -25.51 -31.02 4.02
C ILE A 154 -26.27 -30.35 5.17
N PRO A 155 -25.71 -29.32 5.82
CA PRO A 155 -26.42 -28.60 6.88
C PRO A 155 -27.70 -27.94 6.35
N ARG A 156 -28.70 -27.76 7.23
CA ARG A 156 -29.86 -26.91 6.92
C ARG A 156 -29.40 -25.46 6.83
N ASP A 157 -30.11 -24.61 6.10
CA ASP A 157 -29.71 -23.21 5.91
C ASP A 157 -29.65 -22.42 7.23
N SER A 158 -30.48 -22.77 8.21
CA SER A 158 -30.46 -22.20 9.55
C SER A 158 -29.38 -22.79 10.47
N ALA A 159 -28.70 -23.86 10.06
CA ALA A 159 -27.64 -24.46 10.87
C ALA A 159 -26.44 -23.52 10.96
N GLU A 160 -25.88 -23.41 12.15
CA GLU A 160 -24.64 -22.65 12.37
C GLU A 160 -23.44 -23.39 11.78
N VAL A 161 -22.58 -22.64 11.09
CA VAL A 161 -21.26 -23.08 10.63
C VAL A 161 -20.23 -22.03 11.02
N HIS A 162 -18.97 -22.43 11.09
CA HIS A 162 -17.90 -21.58 11.58
C HIS A 162 -16.83 -21.41 10.50
N LEU A 163 -16.68 -20.20 9.98
CA LEU A 163 -15.58 -19.87 9.08
C LEU A 163 -14.39 -19.42 9.89
N PHE A 164 -13.22 -19.97 9.60
CA PHE A 164 -12.01 -19.63 10.34
C PHE A 164 -10.88 -19.18 9.43
N ARG A 165 -10.08 -18.27 9.97
CA ARG A 165 -8.76 -17.88 9.47
C ARG A 165 -7.71 -18.76 10.13
N SER A 166 -6.58 -18.89 9.46
CA SER A 166 -5.44 -19.65 9.95
C SER A 166 -4.12 -18.94 9.66
N GLU A 167 -3.21 -19.11 10.59
CA GLU A 167 -1.77 -18.95 10.37
C GLU A 167 -1.13 -20.32 10.25
N GLY A 168 0.11 -20.40 9.76
CA GLY A 168 0.75 -21.70 9.63
C GLY A 168 2.26 -21.67 9.45
N LEU A 169 2.82 -22.87 9.53
CA LEU A 169 4.23 -23.19 9.28
C LEU A 169 4.30 -24.28 8.23
N PHE A 170 5.30 -24.22 7.36
CA PHE A 170 5.60 -25.27 6.40
C PHE A 170 7.06 -25.67 6.46
N GLN A 171 7.31 -26.97 6.54
CA GLN A 171 8.65 -27.54 6.46
C GLN A 171 8.73 -28.46 5.25
N ASP A 172 9.71 -28.18 4.40
CA ASP A 172 10.20 -29.13 3.42
C ASP A 172 11.46 -29.79 4.01
N ARG A 173 11.41 -31.10 4.22
CA ARG A 173 12.50 -31.85 4.85
C ARG A 173 13.72 -32.02 3.95
N ASP A 174 13.55 -31.93 2.62
CA ASP A 174 14.68 -32.06 1.70
C ASP A 174 15.58 -30.82 1.78
N SER A 175 14.97 -29.63 1.81
CA SER A 175 15.70 -28.37 2.00
C SER A 175 16.06 -28.09 3.46
N GLY A 176 15.32 -28.68 4.41
CA GLY A 176 15.49 -28.45 5.85
C GLY A 176 15.02 -27.06 6.32
N VAL A 177 14.45 -26.26 5.42
CA VAL A 177 14.00 -24.89 5.70
C VAL A 177 12.58 -24.91 6.26
N LEU A 178 12.39 -24.13 7.32
CA LEU A 178 11.08 -23.88 7.92
C LEU A 178 10.56 -22.52 7.46
N HIS A 179 9.40 -22.51 6.80
CA HIS A 179 8.75 -21.31 6.28
C HIS A 179 7.55 -20.92 7.14
N ALA A 180 7.52 -19.66 7.56
CA ALA A 180 6.29 -19.04 8.06
C ALA A 180 5.33 -18.78 6.90
N LEU A 181 4.07 -19.15 7.08
CA LEU A 181 3.02 -18.92 6.10
C LEU A 181 2.28 -17.62 6.41
N MET A 182 2.00 -16.86 5.37
CA MET A 182 1.19 -15.65 5.45
C MET A 182 -0.21 -15.99 6.00
N PRO A 183 -0.75 -15.17 6.92
CA PRO A 183 -2.11 -15.34 7.44
C PRO A 183 -3.15 -15.21 6.32
N SER A 184 -4.37 -15.71 6.57
CA SER A 184 -5.48 -15.68 5.62
C SER A 184 -5.62 -14.37 4.82
N GLY A 185 -5.94 -14.44 3.54
CA GLY A 185 -6.04 -13.27 2.66
C GLY A 185 -5.73 -13.62 1.22
N LEU A 186 -5.30 -12.64 0.42
CA LEU A 186 -4.85 -12.89 -0.95
C LEU A 186 -3.61 -13.80 -0.96
N ASP A 187 -2.68 -13.54 -0.05
CA ASP A 187 -1.45 -14.30 0.15
C ASP A 187 -1.57 -15.43 1.18
N GLY A 188 -2.77 -15.71 1.70
CA GLY A 188 -2.95 -16.67 2.78
C GLY A 188 -2.47 -18.08 2.45
N GLY A 189 -1.73 -18.68 3.39
CA GLY A 189 -1.33 -20.08 3.33
C GLY A 189 -0.14 -20.41 2.41
N ARG A 190 0.61 -19.41 1.94
CA ARG A 190 1.91 -19.58 1.28
C ARG A 190 3.01 -18.85 2.06
N ARG A 191 4.27 -19.23 1.85
CA ARG A 191 5.41 -18.58 2.51
C ARG A 191 5.47 -17.07 2.26
N VAL A 192 6.02 -16.33 3.22
CA VAL A 192 6.45 -14.93 2.98
C VAL A 192 7.47 -14.93 1.84
N PHE A 193 7.20 -14.17 0.79
CA PHE A 193 7.99 -14.20 -0.44
C PHE A 193 8.02 -12.82 -1.08
N ASP A 194 9.19 -12.21 -1.17
CA ASP A 194 9.40 -10.94 -1.86
C ASP A 194 10.05 -11.19 -3.21
N VAL A 195 9.32 -10.97 -4.30
CA VAL A 195 9.80 -11.22 -5.66
C VAL A 195 10.94 -10.27 -6.07
N ASN A 196 11.13 -9.16 -5.35
CA ASN A 196 12.17 -8.18 -5.68
C ASN A 196 13.57 -8.60 -5.22
N GLN A 197 13.68 -9.67 -4.43
CA GLN A 197 14.97 -10.25 -4.07
C GLN A 197 15.50 -11.10 -5.23
N PRO A 198 16.75 -10.90 -5.69
CA PRO A 198 17.34 -11.64 -6.80
C PRO A 198 17.21 -13.16 -6.67
N GLU A 199 17.41 -13.70 -5.47
CA GLU A 199 17.37 -15.15 -5.22
C GLU A 199 15.95 -15.71 -5.38
N ASN A 200 14.94 -14.91 -5.03
CA ASN A 200 13.53 -15.29 -5.09
C ASN A 200 13.00 -15.28 -6.53
N ILE A 201 13.33 -14.25 -7.32
CA ILE A 201 12.94 -14.23 -8.72
C ILE A 201 13.65 -15.34 -9.51
N ASP A 202 14.93 -15.58 -9.23
CA ASP A 202 15.71 -16.65 -9.85
C ASP A 202 15.16 -18.02 -9.46
N PHE A 203 14.68 -18.18 -8.23
CA PHE A 203 13.94 -19.36 -7.82
C PHE A 203 12.68 -19.58 -8.66
N LEU A 204 11.81 -18.57 -8.82
CA LEU A 204 10.58 -18.73 -9.61
C LEU A 204 10.87 -19.07 -11.08
N ILE A 205 11.85 -18.39 -11.70
CA ILE A 205 12.26 -18.64 -13.09
C ILE A 205 12.80 -20.07 -13.23
N ARG A 206 13.70 -20.49 -12.33
CA ARG A 206 14.28 -21.83 -12.37
C ARG A 206 13.22 -22.92 -12.20
N GLU A 207 12.36 -22.80 -11.19
CA GLU A 207 11.34 -23.82 -10.92
C GLU A 207 10.31 -23.93 -12.06
N SER A 208 9.85 -22.79 -12.58
CA SER A 208 8.86 -22.78 -13.66
C SER A 208 9.43 -23.21 -15.00
N ALA A 209 10.68 -22.85 -15.32
CA ALA A 209 11.37 -23.35 -16.49
C ALA A 209 11.63 -24.86 -16.40
N THR A 210 12.05 -25.36 -15.23
CA THR A 210 12.20 -26.81 -15.00
C THR A 210 10.87 -27.55 -15.13
N TYR A 211 9.78 -27.00 -14.57
CA TYR A 211 8.45 -27.56 -14.74
C TYR A 211 8.02 -27.62 -16.21
N LEU A 212 8.19 -26.51 -16.94
CA LEU A 212 7.75 -26.38 -18.33
C LEU A 212 8.57 -27.28 -19.26
N ALA A 213 9.88 -27.37 -19.07
CA ALA A 213 10.75 -28.31 -19.79
C ALA A 213 10.34 -29.76 -19.51
N GLY A 214 9.99 -30.09 -18.26
CA GLY A 214 9.47 -31.40 -17.87
C GLY A 214 8.12 -31.76 -18.49
N GLN A 215 7.41 -30.81 -19.10
CA GLN A 215 6.19 -31.11 -19.86
C GLN A 215 6.48 -31.58 -21.29
N VAL A 216 7.68 -31.37 -21.84
CA VAL A 216 8.01 -31.81 -23.20
C VAL A 216 8.26 -33.32 -23.22
N LYS A 217 7.40 -34.04 -23.94
CA LYS A 217 7.48 -35.50 -24.11
C LYS A 217 8.65 -35.88 -25.03
N GLU A 218 8.89 -37.19 -25.14
CA GLU A 218 9.91 -37.75 -26.03
C GLU A 218 9.66 -37.42 -27.51
N ASP A 219 8.39 -37.32 -27.92
CA ASP A 219 7.99 -36.92 -29.29
C ASP A 219 8.08 -35.41 -29.55
N GLY A 220 8.56 -34.64 -28.58
CA GLY A 220 8.67 -33.18 -28.64
C GLY A 220 7.38 -32.42 -28.35
N MET A 221 6.21 -33.08 -28.30
CA MET A 221 4.95 -32.42 -27.92
C MET A 221 4.86 -32.22 -26.41
N PHE A 222 4.08 -31.25 -25.95
CA PHE A 222 3.92 -31.03 -24.50
C PHE A 222 2.83 -31.93 -23.91
N HIS A 223 2.97 -32.28 -22.63
CA HIS A 223 1.82 -32.43 -21.74
C HIS A 223 1.14 -31.07 -21.61
N TYR A 224 0.05 -30.89 -22.34
CA TYR A 224 -0.56 -29.57 -22.55
C TYR A 224 -1.03 -28.86 -21.27
N GLY A 225 -1.39 -29.63 -20.25
CA GLY A 225 -1.73 -29.10 -18.94
C GLY A 225 -2.55 -30.07 -18.09
N TRP A 226 -2.92 -29.61 -16.91
CA TRP A 226 -3.51 -30.43 -15.84
C TRP A 226 -4.68 -29.74 -15.15
N HIS A 227 -5.64 -30.54 -14.71
CA HIS A 227 -6.65 -30.20 -13.72
C HIS A 227 -6.21 -30.75 -12.35
N PRO A 228 -5.51 -29.96 -11.50
CA PRO A 228 -4.71 -30.52 -10.41
C PRO A 228 -5.55 -31.11 -9.27
N SER A 229 -6.77 -30.62 -9.08
CA SER A 229 -7.69 -31.17 -8.07
C SER A 229 -8.10 -32.62 -8.36
N PHE A 230 -8.03 -33.04 -9.62
CA PHE A 230 -8.45 -34.35 -10.10
C PHE A 230 -7.30 -35.21 -10.64
N ASP A 231 -6.11 -34.62 -10.80
CA ASP A 231 -4.96 -35.25 -11.47
C ASP A 231 -5.26 -35.73 -12.90
N ARG A 232 -5.99 -34.90 -13.67
CA ARG A 232 -6.43 -35.22 -15.03
C ARG A 232 -5.73 -34.33 -16.06
N PRO A 233 -5.28 -34.88 -17.20
CA PRO A 233 -4.72 -34.08 -18.28
C PRO A 233 -5.80 -33.25 -18.98
N ILE A 234 -5.38 -32.18 -19.66
CA ILE A 234 -6.23 -31.41 -20.58
C ILE A 234 -6.16 -32.07 -21.96
N ASN A 235 -7.31 -32.50 -22.50
CA ASN A 235 -7.38 -33.32 -23.72
C ASN A 235 -7.48 -32.54 -25.05
N HIS A 236 -7.36 -31.21 -25.02
CA HIS A 236 -7.34 -30.38 -26.23
C HIS A 236 -5.94 -29.79 -26.40
N TYR A 237 -5.43 -29.77 -27.64
CA TYR A 237 -4.10 -29.28 -27.96
C TYR A 237 -4.20 -28.12 -28.95
N ASN A 238 -3.36 -27.12 -28.77
CA ASN A 238 -3.27 -25.94 -29.65
C ASN A 238 -1.79 -25.73 -29.98
N THR A 239 -1.47 -25.69 -31.27
CA THR A 239 -0.08 -25.65 -31.75
C THR A 239 0.57 -24.27 -31.58
N LEU A 240 -0.20 -23.18 -31.62
CA LEU A 240 0.29 -21.83 -31.29
C LEU A 240 0.87 -21.83 -29.87
N ARG A 241 0.15 -22.38 -28.90
CA ARG A 241 0.61 -22.48 -27.50
C ARG A 241 1.83 -23.37 -27.32
N HIS A 242 2.00 -24.37 -28.17
CA HIS A 242 3.19 -25.21 -28.17
C HIS A 242 4.43 -24.40 -28.60
N ALA A 243 4.30 -23.61 -29.65
CA ALA A 243 5.37 -22.76 -30.15
C ALA A 243 5.71 -21.63 -29.16
N SER A 244 4.69 -20.95 -28.61
CA SER A 244 4.89 -19.86 -27.64
C SER A 244 5.50 -20.36 -26.32
N SER A 245 5.08 -21.54 -25.82
CA SER A 245 5.71 -22.15 -24.64
C SER A 245 7.14 -22.63 -24.91
N THR A 246 7.46 -22.99 -26.15
CA THR A 246 8.84 -23.28 -26.57
C THR A 246 9.69 -22.00 -26.59
N TYR A 247 9.12 -20.87 -27.03
CA TYR A 247 9.77 -19.56 -26.97
C TYR A 247 10.17 -19.19 -25.53
N ALA A 248 9.27 -19.31 -24.55
CA ALA A 248 9.61 -19.04 -23.15
C ALA A 248 10.70 -19.97 -22.60
N LEU A 249 10.79 -21.22 -23.06
CA LEU A 249 11.92 -22.10 -22.74
C LEU A 249 13.23 -21.60 -23.35
N CYS A 250 13.22 -21.10 -24.58
CA CYS A 250 14.40 -20.47 -25.19
C CYS A 250 14.86 -19.24 -24.40
N GLU A 251 13.93 -18.41 -23.92
CA GLU A 251 14.24 -17.29 -23.03
C GLU A 251 14.87 -17.77 -21.72
N ALA A 252 14.28 -18.76 -21.08
CA ALA A 252 14.80 -19.33 -19.84
C ALA A 252 16.18 -19.96 -20.03
N TYR A 253 16.44 -20.64 -21.15
CA TYR A 253 17.76 -21.17 -21.49
C TYR A 253 18.81 -20.06 -21.63
N GLY A 254 18.42 -18.92 -22.23
CA GLY A 254 19.30 -17.75 -22.34
C GLY A 254 19.70 -17.12 -21.00
N VAL A 255 18.98 -17.41 -19.92
CA VAL A 255 19.29 -16.93 -18.55
C VAL A 255 19.94 -18.01 -17.69
N LEU A 256 19.48 -19.26 -17.79
CA LEU A 256 19.88 -20.36 -16.90
C LEU A 256 21.04 -21.21 -17.45
N HIS A 257 21.27 -21.20 -18.77
CA HIS A 257 22.34 -21.94 -19.46
C HIS A 257 22.43 -23.44 -19.06
N LYS A 258 21.29 -24.12 -18.94
CA LYS A 258 21.26 -25.56 -18.61
C LYS A 258 21.20 -26.44 -19.87
N ASP A 259 22.13 -27.39 -19.99
CA ASP A 259 22.25 -28.28 -21.16
C ASP A 259 21.03 -29.20 -21.37
N ASP A 260 20.43 -29.69 -20.30
CA ASP A 260 19.23 -30.55 -20.35
C ASP A 260 18.02 -29.81 -20.96
N MET A 261 17.93 -28.50 -20.72
CA MET A 261 16.92 -27.63 -21.30
C MET A 261 17.14 -27.42 -22.80
N ARG A 262 18.38 -27.25 -23.25
CA ARG A 262 18.70 -27.15 -24.69
C ARG A 262 18.18 -28.35 -25.46
N ALA A 263 18.52 -29.57 -25.03
CA ALA A 263 18.06 -30.79 -25.68
C ALA A 263 16.52 -30.89 -25.73
N THR A 264 15.86 -30.35 -24.71
CA THR A 264 14.40 -30.33 -24.62
C THR A 264 13.77 -29.33 -25.60
N ILE A 265 14.33 -28.13 -25.70
CA ILE A 265 13.92 -27.11 -26.68
C ILE A 265 14.11 -27.66 -28.11
N GLU A 266 15.26 -28.26 -28.41
CA GLU A 266 15.52 -28.85 -29.72
C GLU A 266 14.50 -29.92 -30.10
N ARG A 267 14.08 -30.79 -29.16
CA ARG A 267 13.03 -31.78 -29.44
C ARG A 267 11.71 -31.10 -29.82
N SER A 268 11.33 -30.05 -29.09
CA SER A 268 10.12 -29.29 -29.39
C SER A 268 10.20 -28.59 -30.76
N LEU A 269 11.29 -27.89 -31.05
CA LEU A 269 11.51 -27.24 -32.35
C LEU A 269 11.55 -28.23 -33.53
N LYS A 270 12.16 -29.42 -33.33
CA LYS A 270 12.14 -30.51 -34.33
C LYS A 270 10.71 -30.96 -34.61
N GLN A 271 9.85 -31.00 -33.60
CA GLN A 271 8.44 -31.36 -33.77
C GLN A 271 7.68 -30.29 -34.56
N ILE A 272 7.92 -29.01 -34.28
CA ILE A 272 7.39 -27.90 -35.10
C ILE A 272 7.80 -28.08 -36.56
N SER A 273 9.11 -28.19 -36.80
CA SER A 273 9.71 -28.28 -38.14
C SER A 273 9.24 -29.50 -38.95
N LYS A 274 9.04 -30.66 -38.32
CA LYS A 274 8.76 -31.91 -39.05
C LYS A 274 7.28 -32.23 -39.21
N ARG A 275 6.44 -31.81 -38.26
CA ARG A 275 5.07 -32.34 -38.13
C ARG A 275 4.01 -31.27 -38.01
N LEU A 276 4.34 -30.05 -37.56
CA LEU A 276 3.36 -29.00 -37.30
C LEU A 276 3.36 -27.91 -38.36
N VAL A 277 4.33 -27.87 -39.28
CA VAL A 277 4.36 -26.90 -40.38
C VAL A 277 4.00 -27.53 -41.72
N LYS A 278 3.24 -26.81 -42.54
CA LYS A 278 3.02 -27.11 -43.95
C LYS A 278 3.88 -26.19 -44.80
N HIS A 279 4.63 -26.77 -45.73
CA HIS A 279 5.42 -26.01 -46.69
C HIS A 279 4.63 -25.75 -47.97
N SER A 280 4.82 -24.57 -48.56
CA SER A 280 4.25 -24.17 -49.85
C SER A 280 5.31 -23.48 -50.70
N ILE A 281 5.15 -23.56 -52.02
CA ILE A 281 5.97 -22.83 -52.98
C ILE A 281 5.01 -21.88 -53.71
N GLY A 282 5.19 -20.58 -53.47
CA GLY A 282 4.43 -19.52 -54.11
C GLY A 282 5.28 -18.69 -55.08
N PRO A 283 4.67 -17.69 -55.74
CA PRO A 283 5.38 -16.78 -56.65
C PRO A 283 6.53 -16.00 -56.00
N ALA A 284 6.44 -15.76 -54.68
CA ALA A 284 7.42 -15.04 -53.88
C ALA A 284 8.46 -15.97 -53.19
N GLY A 285 8.45 -17.28 -53.48
CA GLY A 285 9.42 -18.24 -52.92
C GLY A 285 8.80 -19.28 -51.99
N THR A 286 9.65 -19.89 -51.14
CA THR A 286 9.25 -20.96 -50.22
C THR A 286 8.64 -20.38 -48.94
N ALA A 287 7.40 -20.76 -48.63
CA ALA A 287 6.69 -20.38 -47.41
C ALA A 287 6.42 -21.58 -46.51
N ALA A 288 6.16 -21.32 -45.23
CA ALA A 288 5.73 -22.30 -44.25
C ALA A 288 4.58 -21.74 -43.41
N TYR A 289 3.71 -22.62 -42.93
CA TYR A 289 2.54 -22.26 -42.12
C TYR A 289 2.41 -23.24 -40.96
N LEU A 290 2.29 -22.72 -39.74
CA LEU A 290 2.02 -23.53 -38.55
C LEU A 290 0.56 -23.97 -38.57
N MET A 291 0.38 -25.28 -38.65
CA MET A 291 -0.91 -25.95 -38.73
C MET A 291 -1.47 -26.15 -37.32
N ASP A 292 -2.75 -25.84 -37.11
CA ASP A 292 -3.46 -26.21 -35.90
C ASP A 292 -4.30 -27.47 -36.10
N ALA A 293 -4.65 -28.15 -35.01
CA ALA A 293 -5.40 -29.41 -35.05
C ALA A 293 -6.80 -29.30 -35.70
N GLY A 294 -7.31 -28.08 -35.90
CA GLY A 294 -8.61 -27.80 -36.53
C GLY A 294 -8.58 -27.64 -38.05
N MET A 295 -7.50 -28.02 -38.74
CA MET A 295 -7.31 -27.76 -40.19
C MET A 295 -7.38 -26.26 -40.51
N GLU A 296 -6.73 -25.45 -39.69
CA GLU A 296 -6.60 -24.01 -39.88
C GLU A 296 -5.13 -23.60 -39.71
N VAL A 297 -4.73 -22.53 -40.40
CA VAL A 297 -3.52 -21.78 -40.12
C VAL A 297 -3.91 -20.49 -39.41
N LYS A 298 -3.33 -20.26 -38.24
CA LYS A 298 -3.55 -19.03 -37.44
C LYS A 298 -2.35 -18.12 -37.64
N LEU A 299 -2.60 -16.85 -37.95
CA LEU A 299 -1.56 -15.81 -38.09
C LEU A 299 -0.58 -15.82 -36.91
N GLY A 300 -1.14 -15.74 -35.69
CA GLY A 300 -0.38 -15.79 -34.44
C GLY A 300 0.48 -17.05 -34.27
N GLY A 301 0.06 -18.18 -34.85
CA GLY A 301 0.81 -19.44 -34.82
C GLY A 301 2.14 -19.34 -35.56
N ASN A 302 2.12 -18.77 -36.78
CA ASN A 302 3.36 -18.50 -37.52
C ASN A 302 4.28 -17.57 -36.73
N ALA A 303 3.68 -16.51 -36.17
CA ALA A 303 4.40 -15.48 -35.46
C ALA A 303 5.17 -16.02 -34.25
N VAL A 304 4.50 -16.70 -33.31
CA VAL A 304 5.16 -17.23 -32.11
C VAL A 304 6.14 -18.37 -32.43
N ALA A 305 5.95 -19.09 -33.54
CA ALA A 305 6.94 -20.05 -34.02
C ALA A 305 8.23 -19.35 -34.52
N ILE A 306 8.10 -18.21 -35.20
CA ILE A 306 9.26 -17.36 -35.55
C ILE A 306 9.97 -16.90 -34.28
N LEU A 307 9.25 -16.44 -33.26
CA LEU A 307 9.84 -16.02 -31.98
C LEU A 307 10.71 -17.13 -31.37
N ALA A 308 10.17 -18.36 -31.27
CA ALA A 308 10.89 -19.50 -30.72
C ALA A 308 12.16 -19.86 -31.52
N LEU A 309 12.06 -19.88 -32.85
CA LEU A 309 13.16 -20.21 -33.75
C LEU A 309 14.25 -19.14 -33.76
N CYS A 310 13.88 -17.86 -33.85
CA CYS A 310 14.82 -16.74 -33.77
C CYS A 310 15.52 -16.70 -32.42
N LYS A 311 14.78 -16.88 -31.31
CA LYS A 311 15.40 -16.90 -29.97
C LYS A 311 16.38 -18.05 -29.81
N PHE A 312 16.05 -19.24 -30.32
CA PHE A 312 16.96 -20.37 -30.26
C PHE A 312 18.19 -20.16 -31.16
N TYR A 313 18.00 -19.59 -32.35
CA TYR A 313 19.10 -19.20 -33.25
C TYR A 313 20.05 -18.20 -32.58
N GLU A 314 19.54 -17.15 -31.91
CA GLU A 314 20.39 -16.20 -31.16
C GLU A 314 21.30 -16.88 -30.14
N THR A 315 20.82 -17.97 -29.53
CA THR A 315 21.59 -18.72 -28.54
C THR A 315 22.51 -19.80 -29.11
N THR A 316 22.30 -20.25 -30.35
CA THR A 316 23.00 -21.43 -30.92
C THR A 316 23.78 -21.15 -32.22
N GLY A 317 23.39 -20.16 -33.00
CA GLY A 317 23.92 -19.88 -34.34
C GLY A 317 23.51 -20.91 -35.41
N GLU A 318 22.59 -21.83 -35.11
CA GLU A 318 22.22 -22.93 -36.01
C GLU A 318 21.27 -22.46 -37.13
N MET A 319 21.80 -22.32 -38.35
CA MET A 319 21.08 -21.81 -39.53
C MET A 319 19.76 -22.51 -39.89
N PRO A 320 19.59 -23.84 -39.74
CA PRO A 320 18.32 -24.49 -40.10
C PRO A 320 17.09 -23.92 -39.37
N TRP A 321 17.27 -23.39 -38.16
CA TRP A 321 16.18 -22.75 -37.41
C TRP A 321 15.80 -21.40 -38.01
N LEU A 322 16.80 -20.59 -38.38
CA LEU A 322 16.59 -19.31 -39.04
C LEU A 322 15.96 -19.47 -40.43
N ASP A 323 16.36 -20.50 -41.19
CA ASP A 323 15.78 -20.79 -42.50
C ASP A 323 14.29 -21.17 -42.41
N LEU A 324 13.90 -21.91 -41.37
CA LEU A 324 12.48 -22.18 -41.11
C LEU A 324 11.74 -20.91 -40.68
N ALA A 325 12.35 -20.06 -39.85
CA ALA A 325 11.77 -18.79 -39.43
C ALA A 325 11.50 -17.87 -40.63
N ARG A 326 12.44 -17.77 -41.59
CA ARG A 326 12.25 -17.05 -42.86
C ARG A 326 11.04 -17.56 -43.66
N ARG A 327 10.89 -18.88 -43.77
CA ARG A 327 9.74 -19.49 -44.47
C ARG A 327 8.41 -19.18 -43.78
N LEU A 328 8.38 -19.19 -42.45
CA LEU A 328 7.20 -18.78 -41.68
C LEU A 328 6.92 -17.28 -41.86
N GLY A 329 7.96 -16.45 -41.92
CA GLY A 329 7.87 -15.02 -42.24
C GLY A 329 7.24 -14.77 -43.61
N ASN A 330 7.66 -15.49 -44.64
CA ASN A 330 7.00 -15.48 -45.97
C ASN A 330 5.52 -15.86 -45.87
N GLY A 331 5.19 -16.81 -44.99
CA GLY A 331 3.81 -17.15 -44.66
C GLY A 331 3.02 -15.96 -44.11
N ILE A 332 3.58 -15.23 -43.13
CA ILE A 332 2.97 -13.99 -42.60
C ILE A 332 2.81 -12.92 -43.68
N LEU A 333 3.82 -12.70 -44.52
CA LEU A 333 3.73 -11.73 -45.62
C LEU A 333 2.59 -12.07 -46.59
N SER A 334 2.38 -13.35 -46.88
CA SER A 334 1.25 -13.79 -47.73
C SER A 334 -0.13 -13.53 -47.09
N MET A 335 -0.17 -13.27 -45.79
CA MET A 335 -1.38 -12.96 -45.03
C MET A 335 -1.58 -11.45 -44.83
N GLN A 336 -0.58 -10.61 -45.15
CA GLN A 336 -0.68 -9.16 -45.01
C GLN A 336 -1.47 -8.56 -46.17
N ARG A 337 -2.41 -7.66 -45.85
CA ARG A 337 -3.25 -6.91 -46.77
C ARG A 337 -2.55 -5.60 -47.18
N GLU A 338 -3.06 -4.98 -48.24
CA GLU A 338 -2.51 -3.72 -48.77
C GLU A 338 -2.60 -2.56 -47.78
N ASP A 339 -3.61 -2.54 -46.91
CA ASP A 339 -3.82 -1.54 -45.85
C ASP A 339 -2.93 -1.76 -44.61
N GLY A 340 -2.05 -2.76 -44.63
CA GLY A 340 -1.13 -3.10 -43.54
C GLY A 340 -1.68 -4.09 -42.52
N GLY A 341 -3.00 -4.30 -42.48
CA GLY A 341 -3.64 -5.33 -41.65
C GLY A 341 -3.38 -6.75 -42.15
N PHE A 342 -3.91 -7.77 -41.47
CA PHE A 342 -3.70 -9.17 -41.82
C PHE A 342 -5.01 -9.95 -41.98
N TYR A 343 -4.96 -11.06 -42.71
CA TYR A 343 -5.92 -12.14 -42.58
C TYR A 343 -5.55 -13.01 -41.37
N HIS A 344 -6.48 -13.22 -40.44
CA HIS A 344 -6.15 -13.94 -39.20
C HIS A 344 -6.10 -15.45 -39.38
N ILE A 345 -6.91 -16.00 -40.29
CA ILE A 345 -7.05 -17.45 -40.51
C ILE A 345 -6.98 -17.78 -41.99
N LEU A 346 -6.16 -18.77 -42.34
CA LEU A 346 -6.20 -19.45 -43.64
C LEU A 346 -6.80 -20.84 -43.50
N ASP A 347 -7.40 -21.32 -44.58
CA ASP A 347 -7.71 -22.73 -44.73
C ASP A 347 -6.41 -23.56 -44.83
N ALA A 348 -6.32 -24.64 -44.05
CA ALA A 348 -5.12 -25.47 -43.99
C ALA A 348 -4.76 -26.16 -45.31
N GLU A 349 -5.75 -26.50 -46.15
CA GLU A 349 -5.54 -27.25 -47.38
C GLU A 349 -5.19 -26.32 -48.53
N THR A 350 -5.99 -25.28 -48.74
CA THR A 350 -5.85 -24.35 -49.87
C THR A 350 -4.91 -23.19 -49.58
N LEU A 351 -4.66 -22.87 -48.30
CA LEU A 351 -3.91 -21.69 -47.84
C LEU A 351 -4.53 -20.36 -48.30
N THR A 352 -5.84 -20.35 -48.59
CA THR A 352 -6.59 -19.13 -48.90
C THR A 352 -7.17 -18.51 -47.63
N PRO A 353 -7.37 -17.18 -47.58
CA PRO A 353 -8.04 -16.53 -46.47
C PRO A 353 -9.40 -17.15 -46.16
N LYS A 354 -9.61 -17.50 -44.88
CA LYS A 354 -10.85 -18.07 -44.35
C LYS A 354 -11.57 -17.11 -43.41
N GLU A 355 -10.81 -16.34 -42.62
CA GLU A 355 -11.35 -15.34 -41.69
C GLU A 355 -10.42 -14.14 -41.66
N GLU A 356 -11.00 -12.95 -41.91
CA GLU A 356 -10.23 -11.70 -41.89
C GLU A 356 -9.78 -11.36 -40.49
N PHE A 357 -10.69 -11.39 -39.51
CA PHE A 357 -10.40 -11.00 -38.13
C PHE A 357 -10.93 -12.02 -37.13
N ARG A 358 -10.07 -12.47 -36.20
CA ARG A 358 -10.44 -13.35 -35.08
C ARG A 358 -10.16 -12.73 -33.71
N THR A 359 -8.99 -12.11 -33.56
CA THR A 359 -8.53 -11.50 -32.31
C THR A 359 -7.36 -10.59 -32.60
N VAL A 360 -7.36 -9.41 -31.98
CA VAL A 360 -6.33 -8.38 -32.14
C VAL A 360 -4.92 -8.86 -31.79
N TYR A 361 -4.80 -9.85 -30.88
CA TYR A 361 -3.49 -10.38 -30.46
C TYR A 361 -2.66 -10.93 -31.62
N TYR A 362 -3.31 -11.47 -32.66
CA TYR A 362 -2.61 -12.08 -33.79
C TYR A 362 -1.82 -11.06 -34.60
N ASP A 363 -2.33 -9.82 -34.71
CA ASP A 363 -1.65 -8.78 -35.46
C ASP A 363 -0.38 -8.32 -34.73
N GLY A 364 -0.49 -8.10 -33.41
CA GLY A 364 0.65 -7.78 -32.56
C GLY A 364 1.71 -8.89 -32.55
N GLU A 365 1.29 -10.15 -32.43
CA GLU A 365 2.17 -11.33 -32.53
C GLU A 365 2.92 -11.31 -33.87
N ALA A 366 2.21 -11.16 -35.00
CA ALA A 366 2.80 -11.14 -36.34
C ALA A 366 3.82 -10.02 -36.53
N ALA A 367 3.46 -8.79 -36.16
CA ALA A 367 4.36 -7.65 -36.27
C ALA A 367 5.61 -7.82 -35.38
N PHE A 368 5.46 -8.37 -34.16
CA PHE A 368 6.60 -8.71 -33.31
C PHE A 368 7.47 -9.80 -33.91
N GLY A 369 6.87 -10.88 -34.44
CA GLY A 369 7.58 -11.96 -35.13
C GLY A 369 8.43 -11.45 -36.31
N LEU A 370 7.87 -10.54 -37.12
CA LEU A 370 8.58 -9.89 -38.22
C LEU A 370 9.76 -9.05 -37.72
N MET A 371 9.59 -8.27 -36.65
CA MET A 371 10.69 -7.50 -36.06
C MET A 371 11.83 -8.39 -35.54
N ARG A 372 11.50 -9.52 -34.91
CA ARG A 372 12.52 -10.48 -34.45
C ARG A 372 13.25 -11.14 -35.62
N LEU A 373 12.55 -11.39 -36.72
CA LEU A 373 13.16 -11.89 -37.95
C LEU A 373 14.05 -10.85 -38.61
N TYR A 374 13.66 -9.57 -38.62
CA TYR A 374 14.52 -8.46 -39.05
C TYR A 374 15.79 -8.40 -38.22
N GLY A 375 15.68 -8.40 -36.89
CA GLY A 375 16.85 -8.40 -36.00
C GLY A 375 17.81 -9.58 -36.24
N ALA A 376 17.30 -10.74 -36.63
CA ALA A 376 18.11 -11.92 -36.92
C ALA A 376 18.71 -11.96 -38.34
N THR A 377 18.12 -11.26 -39.32
CA THR A 377 18.47 -11.40 -40.75
C THR A 377 18.98 -10.12 -41.41
N GLY A 378 18.55 -8.94 -40.94
CA GLY A 378 18.79 -7.65 -41.58
C GLY A 378 18.01 -7.43 -42.89
N GLU A 379 17.03 -8.28 -43.22
CA GLU A 379 16.29 -8.20 -44.48
C GLU A 379 15.12 -7.20 -44.39
N GLU A 380 15.18 -6.12 -45.18
CA GLU A 380 14.24 -4.97 -45.11
C GLU A 380 12.76 -5.32 -45.32
N CYS A 381 12.46 -6.42 -46.04
CA CYS A 381 11.06 -6.82 -46.26
C CYS A 381 10.30 -7.08 -44.95
N TRP A 382 10.98 -7.53 -43.90
CA TRP A 382 10.39 -7.77 -42.59
C TRP A 382 10.11 -6.46 -41.85
N LEU A 383 11.06 -5.51 -41.89
CA LEU A 383 10.90 -4.19 -41.28
C LEU A 383 9.77 -3.41 -41.97
N ASP A 384 9.73 -3.40 -43.30
CA ASP A 384 8.68 -2.73 -44.06
C ASP A 384 7.29 -3.29 -43.76
N ALA A 385 7.18 -4.62 -43.65
CA ALA A 385 5.92 -5.27 -43.29
C ALA A 385 5.49 -4.94 -41.85
N ALA A 386 6.42 -4.95 -40.88
CA ALA A 386 6.13 -4.56 -39.50
C ALA A 386 5.72 -3.08 -39.40
N ARG A 387 6.36 -2.17 -40.15
CA ARG A 387 5.97 -0.75 -40.21
C ARG A 387 4.57 -0.56 -40.76
N ARG A 388 4.22 -1.23 -41.86
CA ARG A 388 2.84 -1.19 -42.40
C ARG A 388 1.82 -1.67 -41.38
N ALA A 389 2.14 -2.73 -40.63
CA ALA A 389 1.28 -3.23 -39.56
C ALA A 389 1.12 -2.21 -38.43
N VAL A 390 2.21 -1.62 -37.92
CA VAL A 390 2.14 -0.61 -36.85
C VAL A 390 1.43 0.67 -37.32
N ASP A 391 1.61 1.09 -38.58
CA ASP A 391 0.87 2.21 -39.17
C ASP A 391 -0.64 1.93 -39.20
N HIS A 392 -1.04 0.70 -39.53
CA HIS A 392 -2.43 0.25 -39.42
C HIS A 392 -2.93 0.23 -37.96
N PHE A 393 -2.12 -0.24 -37.01
CA PHE A 393 -2.50 -0.24 -35.59
C PHE A 393 -2.75 1.17 -35.05
N ILE A 394 -1.97 2.14 -35.52
CA ILE A 394 -2.16 3.56 -35.20
C ILE A 394 -3.46 4.09 -35.82
N SER A 395 -3.75 3.78 -37.08
CA SER A 395 -4.98 4.27 -37.73
C SER A 395 -6.25 3.70 -37.11
N GLU A 396 -6.19 2.47 -36.61
CA GLU A 396 -7.32 1.76 -36.00
C GLU A 396 -7.35 1.85 -34.46
N ASP A 397 -6.53 2.71 -33.85
CA ASP A 397 -6.49 2.95 -32.40
C ASP A 397 -6.28 1.69 -31.53
N TYR A 398 -5.44 0.75 -31.98
CA TYR A 398 -5.21 -0.53 -31.30
C TYR A 398 -4.66 -0.41 -29.86
N TRP A 399 -4.13 0.76 -29.49
CA TRP A 399 -3.67 1.03 -28.12
C TRP A 399 -4.78 0.85 -27.07
N GLN A 400 -6.06 0.95 -27.45
CA GLN A 400 -7.22 0.73 -26.56
C GLN A 400 -7.34 -0.72 -26.05
N TYR A 401 -6.68 -1.68 -26.71
CA TYR A 401 -6.73 -3.08 -26.30
C TYR A 401 -5.74 -3.43 -25.19
N HIS A 402 -4.80 -2.53 -24.86
CA HIS A 402 -3.77 -2.72 -23.83
C HIS A 402 -3.00 -4.03 -24.00
N ASP A 403 -2.56 -4.29 -25.23
CA ASP A 403 -1.95 -5.56 -25.60
C ASP A 403 -0.43 -5.57 -25.42
N HIS A 404 0.07 -6.55 -24.67
CA HIS A 404 1.49 -6.81 -24.51
C HIS A 404 2.23 -7.14 -25.82
N TRP A 405 1.59 -7.79 -26.81
CA TRP A 405 2.25 -8.09 -28.08
C TRP A 405 2.53 -6.83 -28.90
N LEU A 406 1.59 -5.88 -28.90
CA LEU A 406 1.81 -4.54 -29.45
C LEU A 406 2.98 -3.84 -28.75
N ALA A 407 3.08 -3.93 -27.43
CA ALA A 407 4.18 -3.33 -26.68
C ALA A 407 5.53 -3.96 -27.02
N TYR A 408 5.61 -5.30 -27.16
CA TYR A 408 6.82 -5.98 -27.64
C TYR A 408 7.21 -5.49 -29.05
N CYS A 409 6.26 -5.45 -29.98
CA CYS A 409 6.51 -4.99 -31.36
C CYS A 409 7.01 -3.54 -31.39
N VAL A 410 6.31 -2.60 -30.75
CA VAL A 410 6.69 -1.18 -30.74
C VAL A 410 8.03 -0.96 -30.04
N ASN A 411 8.31 -1.71 -28.97
CA ASN A 411 9.62 -1.70 -28.34
C ASN A 411 10.72 -2.14 -29.33
N GLU A 412 10.58 -3.26 -30.02
CA GLU A 412 11.60 -3.70 -31.00
C GLU A 412 11.70 -2.74 -32.18
N LEU A 413 10.58 -2.26 -32.72
CA LEU A 413 10.55 -1.31 -33.84
C LEU A 413 11.32 -0.04 -33.51
N SER A 414 11.15 0.49 -32.30
CA SER A 414 11.85 1.72 -31.87
C SER A 414 13.37 1.57 -31.72
N VAL A 415 13.93 0.34 -31.78
CA VAL A 415 15.39 0.13 -31.90
C VAL A 415 15.91 0.59 -33.26
N HIS A 416 15.08 0.48 -34.31
CA HIS A 416 15.47 0.71 -35.69
C HIS A 416 14.84 1.98 -36.28
N VAL A 417 13.61 2.31 -35.86
CA VAL A 417 12.84 3.46 -36.37
C VAL A 417 12.27 4.25 -35.19
N THR A 418 12.86 5.40 -34.91
CA THR A 418 12.44 6.28 -33.81
C THR A 418 11.60 7.43 -34.36
N GLU A 419 10.29 7.21 -34.48
CA GLU A 419 9.31 8.24 -34.87
C GLU A 419 8.39 8.56 -33.68
N GLU A 420 8.12 9.85 -33.43
CA GLU A 420 7.25 10.31 -32.32
C GLU A 420 5.91 9.56 -32.27
N ARG A 421 5.28 9.32 -33.42
CA ARG A 421 3.97 8.64 -33.52
C ARG A 421 4.01 7.22 -32.96
N TYR A 422 5.10 6.47 -33.17
CA TYR A 422 5.26 5.11 -32.64
C TYR A 422 5.46 5.12 -31.13
N ILE A 423 6.28 6.05 -30.63
CA ILE A 423 6.51 6.19 -29.19
C ILE A 423 5.23 6.58 -28.46
N ARG A 424 4.49 7.56 -29.01
CA ARG A 424 3.20 8.01 -28.48
C ARG A 424 2.17 6.89 -28.47
N PHE A 425 2.11 6.07 -29.52
CA PHE A 425 1.26 4.89 -29.58
C PHE A 425 1.62 3.86 -28.50
N GLY A 426 2.91 3.54 -28.33
CA GLY A 426 3.39 2.60 -27.31
C GLY A 426 3.11 3.07 -25.88
N ILE A 427 3.18 4.37 -25.61
CA ILE A 427 2.81 4.96 -24.31
C ILE A 427 1.29 4.90 -24.09
N ARG A 428 0.48 5.25 -25.11
CA ARG A 428 -0.99 5.17 -25.03
C ARG A 428 -1.51 3.77 -24.76
N ASN A 429 -0.79 2.74 -25.20
CA ASN A 429 -1.16 1.34 -24.95
C ASN A 429 -1.24 0.98 -23.45
N ILE A 430 -0.63 1.78 -22.56
CA ILE A 430 -0.66 1.55 -21.10
C ILE A 430 -1.06 2.78 -20.26
N GLY A 431 -0.97 3.99 -20.81
CA GLY A 431 -1.05 5.26 -20.08
C GLY A 431 -2.23 5.38 -19.11
N ASP A 432 -3.43 5.10 -19.58
CA ASP A 432 -4.70 5.15 -18.84
C ASP A 432 -5.07 3.82 -18.15
N TYR A 433 -4.20 2.81 -18.25
CA TYR A 433 -4.43 1.46 -17.75
C TYR A 433 -3.70 1.15 -16.43
N LEU A 434 -2.85 2.06 -15.95
CA LEU A 434 -2.00 1.85 -14.76
C LEU A 434 -2.81 1.51 -13.50
N ASP A 435 -3.92 2.21 -13.25
CA ASP A 435 -4.77 1.95 -12.10
C ASP A 435 -5.45 0.58 -12.17
N PHE A 436 -5.83 0.14 -13.37
CA PHE A 436 -6.36 -1.19 -13.57
C PHE A 436 -5.29 -2.24 -13.25
N ILE A 437 -4.06 -2.06 -13.74
CA ILE A 437 -2.94 -2.98 -13.48
C ILE A 437 -2.66 -3.07 -11.97
N ARG A 438 -2.56 -1.93 -11.28
CA ARG A 438 -2.27 -1.85 -9.83
C ARG A 438 -3.34 -2.57 -9.01
N ASN A 439 -4.62 -2.35 -9.33
CA ASN A 439 -5.75 -2.85 -8.54
C ASN A 439 -6.26 -4.24 -8.98
N ARG A 440 -5.62 -4.87 -9.97
CA ARG A 440 -6.09 -6.13 -10.53
C ARG A 440 -5.94 -7.29 -9.53
N ILE A 441 -7.06 -7.83 -9.09
CA ILE A 441 -7.15 -8.96 -8.13
C ILE A 441 -7.00 -10.35 -8.76
N THR A 442 -6.77 -10.46 -10.06
CA THR A 442 -6.38 -11.74 -10.70
C THR A 442 -4.94 -11.64 -11.18
N THR A 443 -4.23 -12.76 -11.27
CA THR A 443 -2.80 -12.76 -11.59
C THR A 443 -2.55 -12.10 -12.95
N PHE A 444 -3.15 -12.61 -14.02
CA PHE A 444 -3.13 -11.98 -15.36
C PHE A 444 -1.69 -11.60 -15.79
N PRO A 445 -0.82 -12.61 -16.05
CA PRO A 445 0.63 -12.42 -16.21
C PRO A 445 1.04 -11.48 -17.35
N THR A 446 0.25 -11.41 -18.42
CA THR A 446 0.52 -10.54 -19.57
C THR A 446 0.57 -9.05 -19.22
N LEU A 447 -0.01 -8.61 -18.10
CA LEU A 447 0.13 -7.22 -17.64
C LEU A 447 1.57 -6.90 -17.21
N LEU A 448 2.30 -7.89 -16.65
CA LEU A 448 3.70 -7.70 -16.31
C LEU A 448 4.56 -7.63 -17.57
N GLU A 449 4.26 -8.45 -18.57
CA GLU A 449 4.91 -8.42 -19.88
C GLU A 449 4.70 -7.06 -20.57
N LEU A 450 3.45 -6.57 -20.61
CA LEU A 450 3.11 -5.23 -21.10
C LEU A 450 3.97 -4.16 -20.40
N CYS A 451 4.03 -4.19 -19.07
CA CYS A 451 4.85 -3.23 -18.32
C CYS A 451 6.34 -3.35 -18.67
N CYS A 452 6.89 -4.57 -18.71
CA CYS A 452 8.33 -4.75 -18.96
C CYS A 452 8.73 -4.34 -20.38
N ALA A 453 7.87 -4.58 -21.38
CA ALA A 453 8.09 -4.13 -22.75
C ALA A 453 8.01 -2.60 -22.86
N THR A 454 6.98 -1.96 -22.28
CA THR A 454 6.87 -0.50 -22.30
C THR A 454 7.99 0.19 -21.52
N ARG A 455 8.51 -0.42 -20.46
CA ARG A 455 9.69 0.10 -19.74
C ARG A 455 10.87 0.28 -20.67
N LEU A 456 11.20 -0.72 -21.48
CA LEU A 456 12.33 -0.67 -22.41
C LEU A 456 12.14 0.44 -23.46
N LEU A 457 10.92 0.59 -23.99
CA LEU A 457 10.55 1.68 -24.89
C LEU A 457 10.81 3.05 -24.25
N VAL A 458 10.33 3.26 -23.03
CA VAL A 458 10.48 4.52 -22.28
C VAL A 458 11.94 4.82 -21.99
N GLN A 459 12.68 3.85 -21.45
CA GLN A 459 14.10 3.99 -21.10
C GLN A 459 14.94 4.41 -22.31
N ARG A 460 14.68 3.82 -23.48
CA ARG A 460 15.37 4.18 -24.72
C ARG A 460 14.97 5.57 -25.21
N SER A 461 13.67 5.87 -25.19
CA SER A 461 13.13 7.14 -25.69
C SER A 461 13.62 8.35 -24.89
N LEU A 462 13.93 8.17 -23.60
CA LEU A 462 14.52 9.22 -22.76
C LEU A 462 15.96 9.60 -23.15
N GLY A 463 16.62 8.80 -24.00
CA GLY A 463 17.91 9.16 -24.60
C GLY A 463 17.81 10.23 -25.68
N ASP A 464 16.61 10.51 -26.19
CA ASP A 464 16.34 11.54 -27.20
C ASP A 464 15.58 12.72 -26.55
N PRO A 465 16.20 13.91 -26.41
CA PRO A 465 15.54 15.10 -25.88
C PRO A 465 14.25 15.47 -26.62
N ALA A 466 14.13 15.18 -27.92
CA ALA A 466 12.93 15.48 -28.70
C ALA A 466 11.70 14.65 -28.29
N LEU A 467 11.92 13.46 -27.71
CA LEU A 467 10.87 12.56 -27.24
C LEU A 467 10.49 12.78 -25.78
N THR A 468 11.29 13.55 -25.03
CA THR A 468 11.02 13.84 -23.60
C THR A 468 9.61 14.40 -23.37
N PRO A 469 9.09 15.35 -24.17
CA PRO A 469 7.71 15.85 -23.99
C PRO A 469 6.63 14.78 -24.16
N VAL A 470 6.88 13.74 -24.99
CA VAL A 470 5.94 12.62 -25.18
C VAL A 470 5.95 11.75 -23.94
N ILE A 471 7.13 11.43 -23.41
CA ILE A 471 7.31 10.60 -22.21
C ILE A 471 6.75 11.31 -20.97
N ASP A 472 6.91 12.63 -20.88
CA ASP A 472 6.42 13.43 -19.77
C ASP A 472 4.87 13.54 -19.71
N THR A 473 4.15 13.02 -20.71
CA THR A 473 2.69 12.78 -20.61
C THR A 473 2.31 11.51 -19.83
N PHE A 474 3.29 10.70 -19.44
CA PHE A 474 3.12 9.40 -18.79
C PHE A 474 3.80 9.38 -17.43
N ASP A 475 3.03 9.08 -16.37
CA ASP A 475 3.53 9.06 -15.00
C ASP A 475 4.42 7.83 -14.76
N LEU A 476 5.73 8.04 -14.79
CA LEU A 476 6.72 6.98 -14.59
C LEU A 476 6.71 6.42 -13.16
N SER A 477 6.33 7.23 -12.17
CA SER A 477 6.26 6.78 -10.78
C SER A 477 5.10 5.82 -10.58
N ALA A 478 3.90 6.18 -11.06
CA ALA A 478 2.73 5.31 -11.06
C ALA A 478 2.97 4.03 -11.88
N PHE A 479 3.63 4.16 -13.04
CA PHE A 479 3.97 3.03 -13.89
C PHE A 479 4.92 2.03 -13.20
N LYS A 480 5.99 2.53 -12.59
CA LYS A 480 6.92 1.72 -11.79
C LYS A 480 6.17 0.95 -10.70
N GLU A 481 5.34 1.65 -9.94
CA GLU A 481 4.56 1.05 -8.86
C GLU A 481 3.61 -0.04 -9.37
N ALA A 482 2.91 0.21 -10.48
CA ALA A 482 2.01 -0.77 -11.11
C ALA A 482 2.77 -2.03 -11.54
N MET A 483 3.94 -1.87 -12.15
CA MET A 483 4.81 -2.98 -12.57
C MET A 483 5.30 -3.82 -11.38
N GLU A 484 5.87 -3.19 -10.35
CA GLU A 484 6.39 -3.91 -9.16
C GLU A 484 5.26 -4.59 -8.37
N THR A 485 4.13 -3.91 -8.21
CA THR A 485 2.92 -4.47 -7.60
C THR A 485 2.43 -5.66 -8.40
N ARG A 486 2.48 -5.58 -9.74
CA ARG A 486 2.01 -6.67 -10.57
C ARG A 486 2.90 -7.90 -10.43
N ALA A 487 4.22 -7.74 -10.50
CA ALA A 487 5.19 -8.81 -10.29
C ALA A 487 5.00 -9.51 -8.94
N GLN A 488 4.88 -8.74 -7.86
CA GLN A 488 4.67 -9.30 -6.52
C GLN A 488 3.36 -10.11 -6.46
N TYR A 489 2.29 -9.63 -7.08
CA TYR A 489 1.00 -10.31 -7.06
C TYR A 489 1.00 -11.63 -7.85
N LEU A 490 1.78 -11.75 -8.93
CA LEU A 490 1.86 -12.99 -9.71
C LEU A 490 2.32 -14.18 -8.88
N THR A 491 3.06 -13.95 -7.79
CA THR A 491 3.46 -14.99 -6.84
C THR A 491 2.26 -15.71 -6.19
N ASN A 492 1.05 -15.13 -6.21
CA ASN A 492 -0.19 -15.78 -5.76
C ASN A 492 -0.72 -16.88 -6.70
N GLY A 493 -0.17 -16.96 -7.91
CA GLY A 493 -0.46 -17.99 -8.89
C GLY A 493 0.55 -19.13 -8.90
N PHE A 494 1.57 -19.13 -8.04
CA PHE A 494 2.64 -20.13 -8.05
C PHE A 494 2.33 -21.34 -7.16
N PHE A 495 2.60 -22.54 -7.66
CA PHE A 495 2.51 -23.78 -6.91
C PHE A 495 3.77 -24.01 -6.07
N PHE A 496 3.88 -23.25 -4.98
CA PHE A 496 4.80 -23.61 -3.89
C PHE A 496 4.43 -24.99 -3.32
N PRO A 497 5.39 -25.75 -2.78
CA PRO A 497 5.13 -27.06 -2.16
C PRO A 497 4.00 -27.04 -1.12
N GLU A 498 3.93 -26.00 -0.27
CA GLU A 498 2.89 -25.84 0.76
C GLU A 498 1.48 -25.61 0.21
N VAL A 499 1.35 -25.21 -1.04
CA VAL A 499 0.08 -25.05 -1.76
C VAL A 499 -0.22 -26.32 -2.55
N ALA A 500 0.75 -26.80 -3.32
CA ALA A 500 0.64 -27.98 -4.17
C ALA A 500 0.28 -29.24 -3.38
N MET A 501 0.74 -29.37 -2.13
CA MET A 501 0.49 -30.53 -1.27
C MET A 501 -0.99 -30.89 -1.09
N HIS A 502 -1.90 -29.92 -1.26
CA HIS A 502 -3.35 -30.13 -1.11
C HIS A 502 -4.03 -30.65 -2.37
N PHE A 503 -3.34 -30.68 -3.51
CA PHE A 503 -3.87 -31.17 -4.79
C PHE A 503 -3.67 -32.68 -4.94
N ARG A 504 -4.32 -33.30 -5.94
CA ARG A 504 -4.42 -34.76 -6.01
C ARG A 504 -3.03 -35.44 -6.16
N ASN A 505 -2.14 -34.83 -6.94
CA ASN A 505 -0.76 -35.24 -7.14
C ASN A 505 0.16 -34.00 -7.09
N PRO A 506 0.72 -33.64 -5.92
CA PRO A 506 1.53 -32.44 -5.76
C PRO A 506 2.74 -32.37 -6.69
N ALA A 507 3.48 -33.47 -6.84
CA ALA A 507 4.67 -33.57 -7.69
C ALA A 507 4.39 -33.23 -9.17
N ARG A 508 3.13 -33.34 -9.61
CA ARG A 508 2.74 -33.00 -10.98
C ARG A 508 2.60 -31.50 -11.25
N VAL A 509 2.49 -30.67 -10.21
CA VAL A 509 2.23 -29.23 -10.38
C VAL A 509 3.15 -28.31 -9.58
N THR A 510 3.90 -28.83 -8.60
CA THR A 510 4.92 -28.06 -7.90
C THR A 510 5.87 -27.38 -8.89
N GLY A 511 6.19 -26.11 -8.65
CA GLY A 511 7.04 -25.31 -9.54
C GLY A 511 6.31 -24.68 -10.73
N SER A 512 5.04 -25.01 -10.95
CA SER A 512 4.21 -24.40 -12.01
C SER A 512 3.46 -23.15 -11.54
N PHE A 513 2.79 -22.49 -12.48
CA PHE A 513 1.74 -21.50 -12.21
C PHE A 513 0.33 -22.05 -12.48
N PHE A 514 -0.68 -21.44 -11.85
CA PHE A 514 -2.09 -21.79 -11.99
C PHE A 514 -3.00 -20.58 -12.12
N ILE A 515 -4.16 -20.80 -12.75
CA ILE A 515 -5.24 -19.81 -12.81
C ILE A 515 -6.35 -20.20 -11.84
N ARG A 516 -6.37 -19.54 -10.67
CA ARG A 516 -7.27 -19.86 -9.54
C ARG A 516 -8.74 -19.94 -9.95
N HIS A 517 -9.23 -18.92 -10.64
CA HIS A 517 -10.63 -18.81 -11.06
C HIS A 517 -11.02 -19.72 -12.24
N HIS A 518 -10.06 -20.46 -12.80
CA HIS A 518 -10.30 -21.59 -13.71
C HIS A 518 -10.15 -22.93 -12.99
N GLY A 519 -10.40 -22.96 -11.67
CA GLY A 519 -10.31 -24.16 -10.86
C GLY A 519 -8.87 -24.64 -10.69
N PHE A 520 -7.94 -23.70 -10.49
CA PHE A 520 -6.50 -23.96 -10.35
C PHE A 520 -5.88 -24.68 -11.57
N ARG A 521 -6.45 -24.48 -12.77
CA ARG A 521 -5.91 -25.06 -14.01
C ARG A 521 -4.44 -24.67 -14.18
N VAL A 522 -3.64 -25.63 -14.62
CA VAL A 522 -2.29 -25.44 -15.15
C VAL A 522 -2.31 -25.75 -16.64
N ARG A 523 -1.80 -24.84 -17.46
CA ARG A 523 -1.66 -25.03 -18.91
C ARG A 523 -0.33 -24.44 -19.35
N ILE A 524 0.28 -24.98 -20.40
CA ILE A 524 1.63 -24.57 -20.82
C ILE A 524 1.74 -23.07 -21.10
N ASP A 525 0.75 -22.47 -21.78
CA ASP A 525 0.69 -21.03 -22.05
C ASP A 525 0.37 -20.21 -20.79
N ASP A 526 -0.37 -20.79 -19.83
CA ASP A 526 -0.52 -20.14 -18.52
C ASP A 526 0.84 -20.04 -17.83
N VAL A 527 1.76 -21.01 -17.98
CA VAL A 527 3.09 -20.98 -17.35
C VAL A 527 4.07 -20.09 -18.12
N GLU A 528 4.02 -20.17 -19.45
CA GLU A 528 4.80 -19.37 -20.38
C GLU A 528 4.73 -17.87 -20.05
N HIS A 529 3.53 -17.28 -20.00
CA HIS A 529 3.39 -15.85 -19.77
C HIS A 529 3.93 -15.39 -18.40
N TYR A 530 3.86 -16.24 -17.37
CA TYR A 530 4.53 -15.91 -16.09
C TYR A 530 6.04 -15.99 -16.25
N LEU A 531 6.56 -17.02 -16.92
CA LEU A 531 7.99 -17.22 -17.10
C LEU A 531 8.62 -16.07 -17.89
N SER A 532 8.08 -15.73 -19.07
CA SER A 532 8.55 -14.61 -19.89
C SER A 532 8.47 -13.27 -19.14
N GLY A 533 7.33 -13.00 -18.49
CA GLY A 533 7.16 -11.80 -17.67
C GLY A 533 8.14 -11.70 -16.49
N LEU A 534 8.43 -12.82 -15.82
CA LEU A 534 9.41 -12.85 -14.72
C LEU A 534 10.85 -12.71 -15.22
N ILE A 535 11.20 -13.28 -16.37
CA ILE A 535 12.52 -13.07 -17.01
C ILE A 535 12.71 -11.59 -17.36
N ALA A 536 11.70 -10.96 -17.96
CA ALA A 536 11.74 -9.54 -18.30
C ALA A 536 11.81 -8.65 -17.05
N TYR A 537 11.08 -9.01 -15.99
CA TYR A 537 11.12 -8.30 -14.71
C TYR A 537 12.46 -8.49 -13.98
N ARG A 538 13.10 -9.64 -14.10
CA ARG A 538 14.47 -9.87 -13.59
C ARG A 538 15.48 -8.91 -14.23
N SER A 539 15.36 -8.66 -15.54
CA SER A 539 16.17 -7.63 -16.21
C SER A 539 15.89 -6.23 -15.64
N TYR A 540 14.63 -5.89 -15.37
CA TYR A 540 14.30 -4.63 -14.70
C TYR A 540 14.96 -4.53 -13.31
N LEU A 541 14.95 -5.59 -12.50
CA LEU A 541 15.53 -5.54 -11.16
C LEU A 541 17.03 -5.18 -11.17
N ALA A 542 17.76 -5.60 -12.22
CA ALA A 542 19.17 -5.23 -12.40
C ALA A 542 19.36 -3.72 -12.69
N GLU A 543 18.35 -3.04 -13.23
CA GLU A 543 18.35 -1.62 -13.60
C GLU A 543 17.42 -0.77 -12.71
N ARG A 544 16.89 -1.35 -11.63
CA ARG A 544 15.80 -0.76 -10.84
C ARG A 544 16.16 0.59 -10.24
N GLU A 545 17.38 0.74 -9.74
CA GLU A 545 17.86 2.01 -9.17
C GLU A 545 17.96 3.10 -10.24
N TRP A 546 18.48 2.75 -11.43
CA TRP A 546 18.54 3.68 -12.55
C TRP A 546 17.15 4.11 -13.02
N PHE A 547 16.20 3.16 -13.15
CA PHE A 547 14.83 3.51 -13.50
C PHE A 547 14.15 4.37 -12.42
N SER A 548 14.46 4.13 -11.14
CA SER A 548 13.99 4.97 -10.03
C SER A 548 14.53 6.40 -10.14
N GLU A 549 15.78 6.56 -10.56
CA GLU A 549 16.37 7.86 -10.84
C GLU A 549 15.67 8.57 -12.01
N LEU A 550 15.33 7.86 -13.08
CA LEU A 550 14.54 8.43 -14.18
C LEU A 550 13.17 8.93 -13.73
N CYS A 551 12.46 8.18 -12.87
CA CYS A 551 11.20 8.64 -12.28
C CYS A 551 11.38 9.94 -11.49
N GLU A 552 12.46 10.02 -10.70
CA GLU A 552 12.78 11.22 -9.92
C GLU A 552 13.20 12.40 -10.83
N GLN A 553 13.94 12.16 -11.91
CA GLN A 553 14.30 13.18 -12.88
C GLN A 553 13.06 13.73 -13.59
N GLN A 554 12.13 12.87 -14.02
CA GLN A 554 10.85 13.32 -14.56
C GLN A 554 10.08 14.14 -13.53
N ARG A 555 9.96 13.66 -12.29
CA ARG A 555 9.31 14.40 -11.21
C ARG A 555 9.96 15.76 -10.99
N ARG A 556 11.29 15.85 -11.03
CA ARG A 556 12.04 17.10 -10.95
C ARG A 556 11.72 18.03 -12.11
N ARG A 557 11.79 17.56 -13.37
CA ARG A 557 11.45 18.35 -14.56
C ARG A 557 10.01 18.90 -14.49
N LEU A 558 9.06 18.01 -14.18
CA LEU A 558 7.65 18.35 -14.01
C LEU A 558 7.40 19.23 -12.76
N SER A 559 8.31 19.27 -11.79
CA SER A 559 8.25 20.15 -10.61
C SER A 559 8.98 21.48 -10.79
N SER A 560 10.05 21.52 -11.61
CA SER A 560 10.87 22.72 -11.86
C SER A 560 10.21 23.69 -12.82
N ASP A 561 9.29 23.20 -13.65
CA ASP A 561 8.50 24.04 -14.57
C ASP A 561 7.26 24.66 -13.92
N VAL A 562 6.95 24.36 -12.65
CA VAL A 562 5.80 24.95 -11.97
C VAL A 562 6.24 26.08 -11.05
N LYS A 563 6.23 27.31 -11.58
CA LYS A 563 5.93 28.47 -10.74
C LYS A 563 4.53 28.23 -10.15
N HIS A 564 4.43 27.88 -8.87
CA HIS A 564 3.14 27.63 -8.21
C HIS A 564 2.39 28.94 -7.92
N MET A 565 2.05 29.66 -8.98
CA MET A 565 1.25 30.88 -8.93
C MET A 565 -0.21 30.50 -8.86
N ARG A 566 -0.89 31.02 -7.84
CA ARG A 566 -2.25 30.64 -7.47
C ARG A 566 -3.26 31.67 -7.95
N TRP A 567 -2.92 32.94 -7.80
CA TRP A 567 -3.75 34.07 -8.23
C TRP A 567 -2.90 35.11 -8.93
N THR A 568 -3.48 35.79 -9.89
CA THR A 568 -3.02 37.08 -10.35
C THR A 568 -3.68 38.19 -9.53
N SER A 569 -3.12 39.40 -9.57
CA SER A 569 -3.71 40.58 -8.91
C SER A 569 -5.15 40.84 -9.36
N THR A 570 -5.49 40.51 -10.60
CA THR A 570 -6.86 40.61 -11.12
C THR A 570 -7.75 39.56 -10.47
N ASP A 571 -7.31 38.29 -10.43
CA ASP A 571 -8.06 37.22 -9.76
C ASP A 571 -8.36 37.57 -8.31
N VAL A 572 -7.36 38.10 -7.57
CA VAL A 572 -7.53 38.53 -6.17
C VAL A 572 -8.58 39.63 -6.05
N ALA A 573 -8.59 40.63 -6.93
CA ALA A 573 -9.58 41.70 -6.88
C ALA A 573 -11.00 41.21 -7.22
N ASP A 574 -11.13 40.36 -8.24
CA ASP A 574 -12.42 39.81 -8.70
C ASP A 574 -13.02 38.84 -7.69
N LEU A 575 -12.19 38.09 -6.96
CA LEU A 575 -12.64 37.15 -5.93
C LEU A 575 -13.18 37.84 -4.67
N LEU A 576 -12.80 39.10 -4.46
CA LEU A 576 -13.03 39.85 -3.22
C LEU A 576 -14.11 40.91 -3.44
N GLU A 577 -15.35 40.56 -3.09
CA GLU A 577 -16.50 41.44 -3.26
C GLU A 577 -16.31 42.79 -2.55
N GLY A 578 -16.51 43.88 -3.31
CA GLY A 578 -16.34 45.24 -2.81
C GLY A 578 -14.88 45.69 -2.66
N ALA A 579 -13.90 44.93 -3.16
CA ALA A 579 -12.50 45.31 -3.11
C ALA A 579 -12.19 46.51 -4.03
N LYS A 580 -11.29 47.38 -3.57
CA LYS A 580 -10.85 48.59 -4.28
C LYS A 580 -9.36 48.78 -4.15
N TRP A 581 -8.66 48.93 -5.27
CA TRP A 581 -7.24 49.30 -5.25
C TRP A 581 -7.06 50.72 -4.73
N LEU A 582 -6.35 50.87 -3.61
CA LEU A 582 -5.84 52.17 -3.14
C LEU A 582 -4.52 52.52 -3.82
N ARG A 583 -3.71 51.49 -4.07
CA ARG A 583 -2.50 51.55 -4.91
C ARG A 583 -2.50 50.32 -5.82
N PRO A 584 -2.90 50.45 -7.10
CA PRO A 584 -2.92 49.32 -8.01
C PRO A 584 -1.49 48.87 -8.37
N PRO A 585 -1.29 47.60 -8.72
CA PRO A 585 0.00 47.11 -9.19
C PRO A 585 0.35 47.75 -10.56
N PRO A 586 1.64 48.04 -10.83
CA PRO A 586 2.06 48.65 -12.10
C PRO A 586 1.96 47.71 -13.31
N SER A 587 1.90 46.40 -13.07
CA SER A 587 1.66 45.34 -14.05
C SER A 587 0.95 44.18 -13.35
N GLN A 588 0.44 43.19 -14.09
CA GLN A 588 -0.15 42.00 -13.45
C GLN A 588 0.87 41.32 -12.51
N VAL A 589 0.46 41.09 -11.27
CA VAL A 589 1.30 40.49 -10.22
C VAL A 589 0.76 39.11 -9.91
N GLU A 590 1.63 38.11 -9.89
CA GLU A 590 1.29 36.74 -9.49
C GLU A 590 1.63 36.52 -8.01
N VAL A 591 0.74 35.83 -7.30
CA VAL A 591 0.89 35.48 -5.88
C VAL A 591 0.53 34.01 -5.65
N SER A 592 1.16 33.40 -4.65
CA SER A 592 1.12 31.96 -4.39
C SER A 592 0.42 31.59 -3.08
N GLY A 593 0.17 32.59 -2.21
CA GLY A 593 -0.38 32.36 -0.88
C GLY A 593 -0.84 33.62 -0.17
N ALA A 594 -1.06 33.50 1.14
CA ALA A 594 -1.48 34.60 2.00
C ALA A 594 -0.78 34.51 3.37
N SER A 595 -0.52 35.65 3.99
CA SER A 595 0.06 35.74 5.33
C SER A 595 -0.72 36.69 6.23
N ILE A 596 -1.00 36.21 7.44
CA ILE A 596 -1.64 36.95 8.53
C ILE A 596 -0.72 37.13 9.74
N TYR A 597 0.53 36.64 9.64
CA TYR A 597 1.52 36.61 10.71
C TYR A 597 2.92 36.79 10.14
N ALA A 598 3.61 37.87 10.56
CA ALA A 598 4.87 38.33 9.97
C ALA A 598 5.95 37.23 9.86
N PRO A 599 6.25 36.45 10.92
CA PRO A 599 7.26 35.39 10.86
C PRO A 599 6.95 34.24 9.90
N SER A 600 5.72 34.16 9.36
CA SER A 600 5.32 33.16 8.38
C SER A 600 5.21 33.68 6.94
N PHE A 601 5.47 34.98 6.73
CA PHE A 601 5.38 35.63 5.42
C PHE A 601 6.42 35.08 4.43
N ARG A 602 5.99 34.88 3.18
CA ARG A 602 6.84 34.57 2.03
C ARG A 602 6.73 35.68 0.99
N ALA A 603 7.78 35.88 0.19
CA ALA A 603 7.86 36.96 -0.79
C ALA A 603 6.66 37.02 -1.77
N ASP A 604 6.11 35.86 -2.14
CA ASP A 604 4.96 35.74 -3.05
C ASP A 604 3.61 35.59 -2.33
N ASP A 605 3.52 35.91 -1.03
CA ASP A 605 2.27 35.93 -0.28
C ASP A 605 1.56 37.29 -0.39
N ILE A 606 0.23 37.26 -0.36
CA ILE A 606 -0.60 38.42 -0.05
C ILE A 606 -0.51 38.68 1.46
N ALA A 607 -0.18 39.90 1.89
CA ALA A 607 -0.14 40.24 3.32
C ALA A 607 -1.44 40.91 3.78
N PHE A 608 -2.08 40.37 4.82
CA PHE A 608 -3.22 41.02 5.48
C PHE A 608 -2.72 41.96 6.57
N ILE A 609 -2.97 43.27 6.42
CA ILE A 609 -2.40 44.30 7.29
C ILE A 609 -3.45 44.80 8.28
N ARG A 610 -3.08 44.75 9.56
CA ARG A 610 -3.93 45.10 10.69
C ARG A 610 -4.07 46.61 10.85
N GLY A 611 -5.30 47.11 10.81
CA GLY A 611 -5.64 48.50 11.11
C GLY A 611 -5.64 48.83 12.61
N SER A 612 -5.72 50.13 12.94
CA SER A 612 -5.80 50.60 14.33
C SER A 612 -7.14 50.20 14.96
N GLY A 613 -7.10 49.35 16.00
CA GLY A 613 -8.30 48.83 16.68
C GLY A 613 -8.67 47.39 16.30
N GLU A 614 -8.06 46.83 15.26
CA GLU A 614 -8.27 45.44 14.84
C GLU A 614 -7.31 44.47 15.52
N ARG A 615 -7.74 43.20 15.66
CA ARG A 615 -6.93 42.09 16.21
C ARG A 615 -6.41 41.11 15.15
N PHE A 616 -6.75 41.32 13.87
CA PHE A 616 -6.48 40.39 12.77
C PHE A 616 -5.48 40.98 11.75
N GLY A 617 -4.47 40.20 11.36
CA GLY A 617 -3.42 40.60 10.40
C GLY A 617 -2.09 41.01 11.05
N ILE A 618 -1.13 41.35 10.19
CA ILE A 618 0.23 41.81 10.53
C ILE A 618 0.20 43.30 10.85
N THR A 619 0.84 43.75 11.92
CA THR A 619 0.93 45.20 12.18
C THR A 619 1.90 45.89 11.22
N PRO A 620 1.70 47.19 10.93
CA PRO A 620 2.72 47.99 10.25
C PRO A 620 4.09 47.91 10.93
N GLN A 621 4.13 47.98 12.27
CA GLN A 621 5.37 47.81 13.05
C GLN A 621 6.04 46.45 12.80
N GLN A 622 5.28 45.35 12.72
CA GLN A 622 5.83 44.03 12.43
C GLN A 622 6.37 43.92 11.00
N LEU A 623 5.79 44.62 10.03
CA LEU A 623 6.37 44.68 8.68
C LEU A 623 7.75 45.36 8.72
N GLU A 624 7.88 46.45 9.48
CA GLU A 624 9.15 47.18 9.62
C GLU A 624 10.20 46.34 10.36
N GLU A 625 9.86 45.79 11.53
CA GLU A 625 10.77 44.97 12.36
C GLU A 625 11.28 43.72 11.63
N ASN A 626 10.49 43.17 10.71
CA ASN A 626 10.85 41.98 9.93
C ASN A 626 11.32 42.31 8.51
N ALA A 627 11.47 43.60 8.16
CA ALA A 627 11.84 44.08 6.82
C ALA A 627 10.97 43.51 5.67
N ILE A 628 9.67 43.32 5.92
CA ILE A 628 8.72 42.76 4.96
C ILE A 628 8.16 43.89 4.07
N VAL A 629 8.22 43.69 2.74
CA VAL A 629 7.53 44.53 1.75
C VAL A 629 6.70 43.60 0.84
N PRO A 630 5.38 43.50 1.04
CA PRO A 630 4.55 42.59 0.28
C PRO A 630 4.21 43.15 -1.11
N ARG A 631 4.12 42.27 -2.11
CA ARG A 631 3.69 42.62 -3.47
C ARG A 631 2.24 43.12 -3.50
N ILE A 632 1.39 42.51 -2.67
CA ILE A 632 0.00 42.92 -2.43
C ILE A 632 -0.26 42.95 -0.92
N ALA A 633 -0.70 44.09 -0.41
CA ALA A 633 -1.25 44.24 0.94
C ALA A 633 -2.78 44.37 0.89
N ILE A 634 -3.50 43.56 1.67
CA ILE A 634 -4.95 43.68 1.88
C ILE A 634 -5.21 44.42 3.19
N VAL A 635 -6.10 45.42 3.15
CA VAL A 635 -6.43 46.30 4.28
C VAL A 635 -7.94 46.46 4.45
N GLY A 636 -8.40 46.68 5.68
CA GLY A 636 -9.79 47.08 5.96
C GLY A 636 -10.07 48.56 5.64
N THR A 637 -11.33 48.97 5.75
CA THR A 637 -11.77 50.36 5.53
C THR A 637 -11.19 51.36 6.53
N ASP A 638 -10.85 50.90 7.73
CA ASP A 638 -10.42 51.74 8.87
C ASP A 638 -8.90 51.94 8.94
N SER A 639 -8.16 51.56 7.89
CA SER A 639 -6.70 51.67 7.86
C SER A 639 -6.25 53.11 7.52
N ALA A 640 -5.89 53.89 8.54
CA ALA A 640 -5.46 55.28 8.39
C ALA A 640 -3.93 55.49 8.19
N ALA A 641 -3.09 54.45 8.38
CA ALA A 641 -1.64 54.57 8.32
C ALA A 641 -1.08 54.30 6.90
N PRO A 642 0.01 54.99 6.47
CA PRO A 642 0.71 54.67 5.24
C PRO A 642 1.37 53.28 5.32
N ILE A 643 1.04 52.40 4.37
CA ILE A 643 1.52 51.00 4.36
C ILE A 643 2.63 50.83 3.31
N LYS A 644 3.77 50.30 3.77
CA LYS A 644 4.91 49.94 2.92
C LYS A 644 4.63 48.59 2.24
N ALA A 645 4.22 48.65 0.98
CA ALA A 645 3.90 47.52 0.09
C ALA A 645 4.04 47.97 -1.36
N ASP A 646 4.10 47.06 -2.33
CA ASP A 646 4.10 47.49 -3.74
C ASP A 646 2.68 47.92 -4.16
N SER A 647 1.68 47.12 -3.79
CA SER A 647 0.26 47.36 -4.11
C SER A 647 -0.61 47.25 -2.86
N VAL A 648 -1.72 48.00 -2.81
CA VAL A 648 -2.64 48.02 -1.66
C VAL A 648 -4.07 47.88 -2.14
N LEU A 649 -4.71 46.78 -1.71
CA LEU A 649 -6.10 46.45 -1.98
C LEU A 649 -6.93 46.64 -0.69
N GLN A 650 -7.88 47.56 -0.72
CA GLN A 650 -8.84 47.75 0.36
C GLN A 650 -10.02 46.82 0.18
N VAL A 651 -10.48 46.20 1.28
CA VAL A 651 -11.66 45.35 1.33
C VAL A 651 -12.61 45.81 2.44
N PRO A 652 -13.93 45.56 2.31
CA PRO A 652 -14.90 45.92 3.36
C PRO A 652 -14.66 45.16 4.68
N ASP A 653 -14.31 43.87 4.61
CA ASP A 653 -14.06 43.03 5.78
C ASP A 653 -12.92 42.04 5.51
N MET A 654 -11.82 42.16 6.27
CA MET A 654 -10.62 41.36 6.05
C MET A 654 -10.83 39.87 6.33
N ARG A 655 -11.72 39.51 7.26
CA ARG A 655 -12.00 38.10 7.59
C ARG A 655 -12.72 37.42 6.42
N THR A 656 -13.72 38.08 5.85
CA THR A 656 -14.49 37.62 4.71
C THR A 656 -13.59 37.46 3.50
N ALA A 657 -12.67 38.40 3.30
CA ALA A 657 -11.67 38.32 2.24
C ALA A 657 -10.75 37.09 2.38
N LEU A 658 -10.19 36.84 3.58
CA LEU A 658 -9.39 35.62 3.81
C LEU A 658 -10.19 34.34 3.56
N LEU A 659 -11.46 34.31 3.98
CA LEU A 659 -12.33 33.14 3.76
C LEU A 659 -12.68 32.94 2.29
N ALA A 660 -12.85 34.00 1.51
CA ALA A 660 -13.07 33.92 0.07
C ALA A 660 -11.85 33.30 -0.63
N LEU A 661 -10.65 33.84 -0.36
CA LEU A 661 -9.40 33.27 -0.86
C LEU A 661 -9.23 31.80 -0.46
N ALA A 662 -9.53 31.45 0.79
CA ALA A 662 -9.40 30.07 1.26
C ALA A 662 -10.38 29.09 0.61
N ARG A 663 -11.62 29.52 0.30
CA ARG A 663 -12.59 28.70 -0.42
C ARG A 663 -12.13 28.42 -1.83
N ASP A 664 -11.64 29.44 -2.51
CA ASP A 664 -11.07 29.29 -3.84
C ASP A 664 -9.83 28.40 -3.81
N ALA A 665 -8.95 28.62 -2.83
CA ALA A 665 -7.77 27.81 -2.64
C ALA A 665 -8.12 26.33 -2.43
N ARG A 666 -9.11 26.03 -1.57
CA ARG A 666 -9.58 24.66 -1.36
C ARG A 666 -10.13 24.01 -2.63
N LYS A 667 -10.83 24.76 -3.50
CA LYS A 667 -11.37 24.24 -4.77
C LYS A 667 -10.27 23.77 -5.72
N SER A 668 -9.14 24.49 -5.74
CA SER A 668 -8.00 24.13 -6.60
C SER A 668 -7.21 22.91 -6.12
N LEU A 669 -7.40 22.46 -4.87
CA LEU A 669 -6.71 21.30 -4.31
C LEU A 669 -7.50 20.02 -4.64
N ALA A 670 -6.96 19.19 -5.53
CA ALA A 670 -7.56 17.92 -5.94
C ALA A 670 -7.26 16.75 -4.99
N GLY A 671 -6.19 16.85 -4.20
CA GLY A 671 -5.73 15.80 -3.29
C GLY A 671 -6.63 15.57 -2.08
N PRO A 672 -6.58 14.37 -1.45
CA PRO A 672 -7.34 14.07 -0.24
C PRO A 672 -7.06 15.04 0.90
N MET A 673 -8.12 15.51 1.54
CA MET A 673 -8.09 16.36 2.73
C MET A 673 -8.34 15.54 4.00
N ILE A 674 -7.36 15.51 4.89
CA ILE A 674 -7.41 14.84 6.19
C ILE A 674 -7.64 15.88 7.29
N GLY A 675 -8.82 15.85 7.91
CA GLY A 675 -9.16 16.68 9.06
C GLY A 675 -8.91 15.93 10.37
N VAL A 676 -7.94 16.39 11.17
CA VAL A 676 -7.60 15.77 12.47
C VAL A 676 -8.22 16.57 13.62
N THR A 677 -9.07 15.93 14.42
CA THR A 677 -9.69 16.53 15.60
C THR A 677 -9.60 15.66 16.85
N GLY A 678 -9.87 16.27 18.00
CA GLY A 678 -9.80 15.63 19.31
C GLY A 678 -9.29 16.58 20.39
N SER A 679 -9.12 16.08 21.61
CA SER A 679 -8.79 16.92 22.79
C SER A 679 -7.27 17.05 22.96
N ALA A 680 -6.53 15.95 22.77
CA ALA A 680 -5.07 15.89 22.77
C ALA A 680 -4.53 15.08 21.57
N GLY A 681 -3.26 15.28 21.18
CA GLY A 681 -2.57 14.49 20.15
C GLY A 681 -2.74 14.93 18.70
N LYS A 682 -3.58 15.94 18.43
CA LYS A 682 -3.86 16.41 17.05
C LYS A 682 -2.60 16.84 16.30
N THR A 683 -1.86 17.81 16.83
CA THR A 683 -0.63 18.34 16.21
C THR A 683 0.42 17.26 15.98
N THR A 684 0.52 16.30 16.93
CA THR A 684 1.46 15.18 16.82
C THR A 684 1.06 14.26 15.66
N ILE A 685 -0.20 13.86 15.58
CA ILE A 685 -0.70 12.99 14.50
C ILE A 685 -0.63 13.69 13.14
N THR A 686 -0.98 14.98 13.04
CA THR A 686 -0.85 15.73 11.78
C THR A 686 0.60 15.76 11.30
N GLY A 687 1.55 15.96 12.22
CA GLY A 687 2.99 15.93 11.89
C GLY A 687 3.48 14.53 11.52
N MET A 688 3.04 13.49 12.22
CA MET A 688 3.38 12.10 11.91
C MET A 688 2.87 11.69 10.52
N ILE A 689 1.62 12.03 10.18
CA ILE A 689 1.06 11.76 8.85
C ILE A 689 1.87 12.51 7.77
N ALA A 690 2.18 13.79 7.99
CA ALA A 690 2.98 14.56 7.04
C ALA A 690 4.40 13.97 6.84
N HIS A 691 5.09 13.64 7.93
CA HIS A 691 6.44 13.06 7.91
C HIS A 691 6.50 11.72 7.18
N CYS A 692 5.43 10.92 7.28
CA CYS A 692 5.28 9.68 6.53
C CYS A 692 5.24 9.90 5.01
N PHE A 693 4.79 11.06 4.53
CA PHE A 693 4.71 11.39 3.11
C PHE A 693 5.92 12.16 2.55
N GLU A 694 6.71 12.82 3.39
CA GLU A 694 7.81 13.69 2.96
C GLU A 694 8.77 13.04 1.95
N GLY A 695 9.10 13.68 0.83
CA GLY A 695 10.05 13.10 -0.14
C GLY A 695 9.53 11.86 -0.91
N THR A 696 8.29 11.43 -0.67
CA THR A 696 7.58 10.43 -1.49
C THR A 696 6.29 10.97 -2.11
N ALA A 697 5.69 11.99 -1.48
CA ALA A 697 4.50 12.68 -1.94
C ALA A 697 4.52 14.16 -1.51
N LYS A 698 3.77 15.00 -2.21
CA LYS A 698 3.64 16.43 -1.88
C LYS A 698 2.55 16.61 -0.83
N VAL A 699 2.96 16.81 0.42
CA VAL A 699 2.04 17.00 1.55
C VAL A 699 2.06 18.44 2.05
N HIS A 700 0.88 18.99 2.30
CA HIS A 700 0.73 20.21 3.08
C HIS A 700 0.08 19.89 4.42
N SER A 701 0.68 20.33 5.52
CA SER A 701 0.11 20.15 6.86
C SER A 701 -0.06 21.47 7.59
N THR A 702 -0.96 21.52 8.59
CA THR A 702 -1.15 22.70 9.42
C THR A 702 0.17 23.26 9.95
N ARG A 703 0.45 24.52 9.63
CA ARG A 703 1.54 25.31 10.18
C ARG A 703 1.11 25.98 11.48
N LEU A 704 2.06 26.16 12.41
CA LEU A 704 1.92 27.01 13.60
C LEU A 704 0.63 26.80 14.42
N SER A 705 0.26 25.56 14.79
CA SER A 705 -0.97 25.22 15.56
C SER A 705 -2.24 25.99 15.12
N ALA A 706 -2.30 26.43 13.86
CA ALA A 706 -3.31 27.36 13.37
C ALA A 706 -4.57 26.59 12.95
N ASN A 707 -5.33 26.16 13.95
CA ASN A 707 -6.38 25.14 13.86
C ASN A 707 -7.82 25.67 14.02
N MET A 708 -7.98 26.99 14.19
CA MET A 708 -9.27 27.70 14.15
C MET A 708 -9.60 28.16 12.72
N VAL A 709 -10.84 28.58 12.45
CA VAL A 709 -11.32 28.98 11.11
C VAL A 709 -10.31 29.84 10.34
N ARG A 710 -9.78 30.91 10.96
CA ARG A 710 -8.77 31.79 10.34
C ARG A 710 -7.47 31.09 10.02
N GLY A 711 -7.00 30.21 10.90
CA GLY A 711 -5.80 29.42 10.70
C GLY A 711 -5.97 28.36 9.62
N ILE A 712 -7.13 27.71 9.56
CA ILE A 712 -7.49 26.78 8.49
C ILE A 712 -7.54 27.52 7.15
N ALA A 713 -8.18 28.69 7.11
CA ALA A 713 -8.25 29.53 5.92
C ALA A 713 -6.85 29.91 5.42
N TRP A 714 -6.00 30.38 6.33
CA TRP A 714 -4.61 30.71 6.04
C TRP A 714 -3.80 29.51 5.52
N ASN A 715 -3.91 28.33 6.16
CA ASN A 715 -3.22 27.12 5.70
C ASN A 715 -3.67 26.70 4.29
N LEU A 716 -4.97 26.77 3.99
CA LEU A 716 -5.49 26.47 2.66
C LEU A 716 -4.91 27.42 1.60
N CYS A 717 -4.83 28.72 1.89
CA CYS A 717 -4.19 29.68 0.98
C CYS A 717 -2.69 29.37 0.78
N CYS A 718 -2.00 28.86 1.81
CA CYS A 718 -0.57 28.54 1.77
C CYS A 718 -0.23 27.18 1.14
N ALA A 719 -1.24 26.35 0.86
CA ALA A 719 -1.02 25.05 0.24
C ALA A 719 -0.65 25.24 -1.24
N PRO A 720 0.46 24.67 -1.72
CA PRO A 720 0.76 24.63 -3.15
C PRO A 720 -0.39 23.95 -3.93
N THR A 721 -0.66 24.39 -5.16
CA THR A 721 -1.75 23.85 -5.99
C THR A 721 -1.55 22.39 -6.38
N ASP A 722 -0.31 21.93 -6.43
CA ASP A 722 0.11 20.56 -6.69
C ASP A 722 0.22 19.70 -5.42
N THR A 723 -0.34 20.17 -4.30
CA THR A 723 -0.41 19.37 -3.06
C THR A 723 -1.24 18.11 -3.31
N GLU A 724 -0.61 16.95 -3.13
CA GLU A 724 -1.24 15.63 -3.28
C GLU A 724 -2.03 15.24 -2.03
N TYR A 725 -1.58 15.66 -0.84
CA TYR A 725 -2.28 15.39 0.42
C TYR A 725 -2.30 16.61 1.32
N CYS A 726 -3.44 16.95 1.89
CA CYS A 726 -3.56 18.04 2.85
C CYS A 726 -4.00 17.53 4.23
N VAL A 727 -3.23 17.83 5.28
CA VAL A 727 -3.47 17.32 6.64
C VAL A 727 -3.68 18.50 7.59
N LEU A 728 -4.93 18.78 7.92
CA LEU A 728 -5.30 19.94 8.71
C LEU A 728 -5.76 19.57 10.13
N GLU A 729 -5.16 20.23 11.12
CA GLU A 729 -5.64 20.22 12.50
C GLU A 729 -6.91 21.08 12.61
N MET A 730 -7.99 20.51 13.19
CA MET A 730 -9.29 21.18 13.32
C MET A 730 -9.76 21.24 14.78
N ALA A 731 -9.76 22.45 15.35
CA ALA A 731 -10.22 22.71 16.71
C ALA A 731 -11.76 22.79 16.81
N ILE A 732 -12.30 22.66 18.03
CA ILE A 732 -13.74 22.52 18.28
C ILE A 732 -14.56 23.81 18.12
N GLY A 733 -13.94 24.99 18.26
CA GLY A 733 -14.64 26.27 18.47
C GLY A 733 -15.77 26.57 17.48
N GLN A 734 -15.50 26.43 16.17
CA GLN A 734 -16.47 26.64 15.09
C GLN A 734 -16.37 25.48 14.08
N MET A 735 -16.53 24.24 14.56
CA MET A 735 -16.32 23.04 13.76
C MET A 735 -17.13 23.00 12.45
N GLU A 736 -18.33 23.57 12.46
CA GLU A 736 -19.20 23.63 11.28
C GLU A 736 -18.66 24.57 10.19
N GLU A 737 -18.09 25.72 10.56
CA GLU A 737 -17.43 26.63 9.62
C GLU A 737 -16.09 26.03 9.15
N ASN A 738 -15.33 25.43 10.08
CA ASN A 738 -14.08 24.72 9.77
C ASN A 738 -14.30 23.64 8.71
N THR A 739 -15.31 22.77 8.88
CA THR A 739 -15.53 21.66 7.95
C THR A 739 -16.11 22.10 6.62
N ARG A 740 -16.95 23.14 6.57
CA ARG A 740 -17.45 23.67 5.30
C ARG A 740 -16.32 24.28 4.48
N LEU A 741 -15.33 24.87 5.15
CA LEU A 741 -14.15 25.43 4.50
C LEU A 741 -13.16 24.35 4.08
N ALA A 742 -12.80 23.43 4.98
CA ALA A 742 -11.79 22.41 4.71
C ALA A 742 -12.30 21.27 3.84
N ARG A 743 -13.59 20.89 3.92
CA ARG A 743 -14.19 19.74 3.22
C ARG A 743 -13.31 18.47 3.30
N PRO A 744 -13.13 17.89 4.50
CA PRO A 744 -12.28 16.72 4.68
C PRO A 744 -12.89 15.49 4.01
N ASP A 745 -12.05 14.70 3.35
CA ASP A 745 -12.37 13.37 2.83
C ASP A 745 -12.20 12.30 3.93
N ILE A 746 -11.25 12.55 4.84
CA ILE A 746 -10.99 11.71 6.01
C ILE A 746 -11.09 12.59 7.27
N ALA A 747 -11.93 12.21 8.22
CA ALA A 747 -12.00 12.85 9.54
C ALA A 747 -11.46 11.91 10.61
N LEU A 748 -10.33 12.29 11.23
CA LEU A 748 -9.65 11.51 12.26
C LEU A 748 -9.93 12.07 13.65
N PHE A 749 -10.40 11.21 14.55
CA PHE A 749 -10.63 11.51 15.96
C PHE A 749 -9.54 10.89 16.83
N THR A 750 -8.84 11.73 17.58
CA THR A 750 -7.78 11.29 18.51
C THR A 750 -8.37 10.78 19.83
N ASN A 751 -9.11 11.64 20.55
CA ASN A 751 -9.79 11.37 21.81
C ASN A 751 -10.80 12.48 22.17
N ILE A 752 -11.72 12.16 23.08
CA ILE A 752 -12.62 13.12 23.74
C ILE A 752 -12.24 13.19 25.22
N SER A 753 -12.07 14.40 25.73
CA SER A 753 -11.78 14.63 27.14
C SER A 753 -12.25 16.03 27.57
N PRO A 754 -12.40 16.30 28.88
CA PRO A 754 -12.75 17.62 29.38
C PRO A 754 -11.66 18.64 29.03
N ALA A 755 -11.91 19.48 28.03
CA ALA A 755 -11.06 20.59 27.61
C ALA A 755 -11.95 21.72 27.09
N HIS A 756 -11.57 22.98 27.33
CA HIS A 756 -12.40 24.17 27.02
C HIS A 756 -13.77 24.16 27.74
N LEU A 757 -13.79 23.82 29.03
CA LEU A 757 -15.00 23.62 29.83
C LEU A 757 -15.79 24.91 30.05
N ILE A 758 -15.15 26.08 29.98
CA ILE A 758 -15.80 27.41 30.00
C ILE A 758 -16.93 27.51 28.96
N HIS A 759 -16.85 26.75 27.85
CA HIS A 759 -17.82 26.79 26.77
C HIS A 759 -18.69 25.52 26.63
N HIS A 760 -18.46 24.47 27.45
CA HIS A 760 -19.03 23.12 27.27
C HIS A 760 -19.36 22.42 28.60
N LYS A 761 -20.62 22.00 28.79
CA LYS A 761 -21.12 21.42 30.06
C LYS A 761 -20.60 20.00 30.40
N ASN A 762 -20.26 19.16 29.41
CA ASN A 762 -19.75 17.79 29.60
C ASN A 762 -19.08 17.22 28.33
N THR A 763 -18.40 16.07 28.44
CA THR A 763 -17.67 15.41 27.34
C THR A 763 -18.59 14.96 26.20
N ALA A 764 -19.82 14.53 26.49
CA ALA A 764 -20.83 14.23 25.47
C ALA A 764 -21.15 15.44 24.59
N THR A 765 -21.18 16.66 25.16
CA THR A 765 -21.37 17.90 24.39
C THR A 765 -20.16 18.19 23.50
N ILE A 766 -18.94 17.95 24.00
CA ILE A 766 -17.69 18.08 23.24
C ILE A 766 -17.70 17.10 22.06
N ALA A 767 -18.07 15.84 22.29
CA ALA A 767 -18.19 14.82 21.25
C ALA A 767 -19.18 15.23 20.15
N ARG A 768 -20.40 15.67 20.53
CA ARG A 768 -21.41 16.15 19.57
C ARG A 768 -20.94 17.36 18.76
N LYS A 769 -20.22 18.30 19.38
CA LYS A 769 -19.66 19.47 18.69
C LYS A 769 -18.53 19.08 17.73
N LYS A 770 -17.63 18.18 18.12
CA LYS A 770 -16.57 17.67 17.23
C LYS A 770 -17.12 16.83 16.08
N ALA A 771 -18.16 16.03 16.33
CA ALA A 771 -18.87 15.24 15.30
C ALA A 771 -19.48 16.10 14.19
N ARG A 772 -19.64 17.42 14.39
CA ARG A 772 -20.02 18.35 13.31
C ARG A 772 -19.00 18.40 12.18
N ILE A 773 -17.77 17.91 12.37
CA ILE A 773 -16.79 17.73 11.29
C ILE A 773 -17.35 16.88 10.14
N PHE A 774 -18.28 15.96 10.40
CA PHE A 774 -18.90 15.14 9.36
C PHE A 774 -19.83 15.93 8.44
N ALA A 775 -20.30 17.11 8.84
CA ALA A 775 -21.27 17.88 8.07
C ALA A 775 -20.71 18.36 6.72
N GLY A 776 -19.41 18.66 6.64
CA GLY A 776 -18.74 19.09 5.41
C GLY A 776 -18.05 17.98 4.61
N MET A 777 -18.19 16.72 5.05
CA MET A 777 -17.60 15.57 4.36
C MET A 777 -18.46 15.08 3.18
N PRO A 778 -17.84 14.51 2.13
CA PRO A 778 -18.57 13.84 1.06
C PRO A 778 -19.20 12.52 1.54
N GLU A 779 -20.16 11.98 0.78
CA GLU A 779 -20.91 10.76 1.13
C GLU A 779 -20.03 9.51 1.22
N ASN A 780 -18.94 9.45 0.45
CA ASN A 780 -17.94 8.38 0.46
C ASN A 780 -16.77 8.64 1.42
N GLY A 781 -16.86 9.67 2.26
CA GLY A 781 -15.81 10.03 3.21
C GLY A 781 -15.60 8.98 4.31
N VAL A 782 -14.46 9.05 4.99
CA VAL A 782 -14.06 8.07 6.00
C VAL A 782 -13.88 8.71 7.38
N ALA A 783 -14.57 8.17 8.38
CA ALA A 783 -14.38 8.53 9.78
C ALA A 783 -13.39 7.55 10.45
N VAL A 784 -12.26 8.06 10.92
CA VAL A 784 -11.26 7.30 11.68
C VAL A 784 -11.44 7.54 13.17
N LEU A 785 -11.88 6.52 13.90
CA LEU A 785 -12.34 6.66 15.29
C LEU A 785 -11.50 5.82 16.26
N ASN A 786 -11.11 6.42 17.38
CA ASN A 786 -10.55 5.67 18.51
C ASN A 786 -11.64 4.83 19.17
N ARG A 787 -11.57 3.50 19.07
CA ARG A 787 -12.57 2.57 19.60
C ARG A 787 -12.68 2.61 21.12
N ASP A 788 -11.60 2.97 21.81
CA ASP A 788 -11.51 2.90 23.27
C ASP A 788 -12.04 4.17 23.96
N MET A 789 -12.47 5.20 23.21
CA MET A 789 -13.00 6.43 23.81
C MET A 789 -14.42 6.21 24.34
N SER A 790 -14.73 6.72 25.53
CA SER A 790 -16.04 6.55 26.17
C SER A 790 -17.19 7.12 25.33
N GLU A 791 -16.94 8.18 24.56
CA GLU A 791 -17.93 8.81 23.68
C GLU A 791 -17.97 8.21 22.26
N PHE A 792 -17.37 7.03 22.04
CA PHE A 792 -17.31 6.38 20.73
C PHE A 792 -18.68 6.33 20.05
N GLU A 793 -19.68 5.82 20.75
CA GLU A 793 -21.03 5.61 20.19
C GLU A 793 -21.68 6.92 19.70
N ILE A 794 -21.44 8.04 20.40
CA ILE A 794 -21.97 9.36 20.00
C ILE A 794 -21.42 9.77 18.63
N ILE A 795 -20.13 9.51 18.40
CA ILE A 795 -19.41 9.92 17.20
C ILE A 795 -19.66 8.93 16.06
N ALA A 796 -19.62 7.61 16.36
CA ALA A 796 -19.93 6.56 15.39
C ALA A 796 -21.34 6.72 14.82
N SER A 797 -22.37 6.90 15.67
CA SER A 797 -23.74 7.14 15.19
C SER A 797 -23.87 8.42 14.36
N ALA A 798 -23.03 9.44 14.59
CA ALA A 798 -23.04 10.65 13.77
C ALA A 798 -22.41 10.42 12.39
N ALA A 799 -21.36 9.61 12.30
CA ALA A 799 -20.75 9.20 11.05
C ALA A 799 -21.69 8.28 10.23
N GLU A 800 -22.35 7.32 10.89
CA GLU A 800 -23.34 6.41 10.27
C GLU A 800 -24.53 7.17 9.69
N ARG A 801 -25.10 8.13 10.43
CA ARG A 801 -26.19 8.97 9.92
C ARG A 801 -25.81 9.77 8.67
N LYS A 802 -24.52 10.07 8.50
CA LYS A 802 -23.97 10.76 7.33
C LYS A 802 -23.61 9.79 6.20
N GLY A 803 -23.68 8.47 6.42
CA GLY A 803 -23.33 7.44 5.45
C GLY A 803 -21.83 7.18 5.30
N LEU A 804 -21.01 7.66 6.25
CA LEU A 804 -19.56 7.56 6.16
C LEU A 804 -19.08 6.13 6.42
N ARG A 805 -17.98 5.74 5.77
CA ARG A 805 -17.25 4.54 6.14
C ARG A 805 -16.54 4.78 7.47
N ILE A 806 -16.68 3.86 8.42
CA ILE A 806 -15.97 3.93 9.71
C ILE A 806 -14.76 3.00 9.66
N VAL A 807 -13.61 3.50 10.11
CA VAL A 807 -12.40 2.73 10.40
C VAL A 807 -12.03 2.98 11.85
N THR A 808 -11.79 1.92 12.60
CA THR A 808 -11.54 2.01 14.03
C THR A 808 -10.10 1.63 14.39
N TYR A 809 -9.57 2.27 15.42
CA TYR A 809 -8.28 1.90 15.99
C TYR A 809 -8.34 1.92 17.52
N GLY A 810 -7.58 1.07 18.19
CA GLY A 810 -7.57 0.99 19.65
C GLY A 810 -6.97 -0.29 20.18
N TRP A 811 -7.00 -0.49 21.48
CA TRP A 811 -6.59 -1.72 22.16
C TRP A 811 -7.74 -2.73 22.26
N SER A 812 -8.98 -2.31 21.98
CA SER A 812 -10.09 -3.23 21.82
C SER A 812 -9.84 -4.21 20.67
N ASP A 813 -10.14 -5.47 20.93
CA ASP A 813 -10.23 -6.57 19.96
C ASP A 813 -11.29 -6.38 18.86
N THR A 814 -12.21 -5.42 19.06
CA THR A 814 -13.19 -5.01 18.05
C THR A 814 -12.70 -3.89 17.15
N ALA A 815 -11.50 -3.34 17.38
CA ALA A 815 -10.92 -2.33 16.51
C ALA A 815 -10.35 -2.96 15.23
N ASP A 816 -10.45 -2.24 14.11
CA ASP A 816 -9.86 -2.68 12.84
C ASP A 816 -8.32 -2.65 12.85
N ILE A 817 -7.77 -1.80 13.72
CA ILE A 817 -6.34 -1.59 13.93
C ILE A 817 -6.03 -1.63 15.42
N TYR A 818 -5.22 -2.59 15.85
CA TYR A 818 -4.87 -2.77 17.25
C TYR A 818 -3.44 -3.31 17.43
N PRO A 819 -2.79 -3.09 18.59
CA PRO A 819 -1.44 -3.59 18.82
C PRO A 819 -1.48 -5.07 19.22
N VAL A 820 -0.64 -5.87 18.57
CA VAL A 820 -0.38 -7.28 18.93
C VAL A 820 0.70 -7.36 20.01
N SER A 821 1.74 -6.55 19.87
CA SER A 821 2.82 -6.42 20.85
C SER A 821 3.40 -5.01 20.83
N VAL A 822 3.92 -4.56 21.98
CA VAL A 822 4.61 -3.28 22.12
C VAL A 822 5.94 -3.53 22.80
N ASP A 823 7.03 -3.27 22.09
CA ASP A 823 8.39 -3.31 22.62
C ASP A 823 8.81 -1.88 22.98
N GLY A 824 8.63 -1.53 24.25
CA GLY A 824 9.04 -0.23 24.77
C GLY A 824 10.55 -0.01 24.79
N SER A 825 11.36 -1.08 24.74
CA SER A 825 12.83 -0.98 24.73
C SER A 825 13.36 -0.69 23.32
N ALA A 826 12.78 -1.32 22.30
CA ALA A 826 13.07 -1.05 20.91
C ALA A 826 12.33 0.18 20.35
N GLY A 827 11.34 0.70 21.09
CA GLY A 827 10.50 1.81 20.63
C GLY A 827 9.64 1.42 19.42
N THR A 828 9.13 0.19 19.38
CA THR A 828 8.33 -0.33 18.25
C THR A 828 7.06 -1.05 18.73
N ALA A 829 6.04 -1.08 17.88
CA ALA A 829 4.85 -1.90 18.06
C ALA A 829 4.65 -2.81 16.85
N THR A 830 4.20 -4.03 17.07
CA THR A 830 3.57 -4.84 16.03
C THR A 830 2.08 -4.57 16.05
N LEU A 831 1.56 -4.00 14.97
CA LEU A 831 0.15 -3.65 14.81
C LEU A 831 -0.53 -4.65 13.89
N GLU A 832 -1.71 -5.13 14.26
CA GLU A 832 -2.64 -5.75 13.32
C GLU A 832 -3.43 -4.64 12.63
N VAL A 833 -3.46 -4.67 11.30
CA VAL A 833 -4.19 -3.73 10.45
C VAL A 833 -5.01 -4.55 9.47
N PHE A 834 -6.31 -4.64 9.70
CA PHE A 834 -7.23 -5.41 8.85
C PHE A 834 -6.79 -6.86 8.57
N GLY A 835 -6.16 -7.50 9.57
CA GLY A 835 -5.66 -8.89 9.49
C GLY A 835 -4.24 -9.05 8.92
N GLN A 836 -3.51 -7.96 8.70
CA GLN A 836 -2.07 -7.98 8.37
C GLN A 836 -1.25 -7.39 9.52
N ARG A 837 -0.07 -7.97 9.79
CA ARG A 837 0.82 -7.45 10.84
C ARG A 837 1.87 -6.53 10.26
N HIS A 838 2.06 -5.38 10.88
CA HIS A 838 3.07 -4.40 10.53
C HIS A 838 3.86 -3.99 11.76
N VAL A 839 5.19 -3.97 11.65
CA VAL A 839 6.05 -3.38 12.68
C VAL A 839 6.13 -1.88 12.40
N ALA A 840 5.82 -1.07 13.42
CA ALA A 840 5.81 0.37 13.34
C ALA A 840 6.68 0.98 14.45
N PRO A 841 7.53 1.97 14.12
CA PRO A 841 8.17 2.80 15.14
C PRO A 841 7.12 3.53 15.98
N ILE A 842 7.38 3.62 17.28
CA ILE A 842 6.59 4.39 18.23
C ILE A 842 7.35 5.68 18.54
N VAL A 843 6.68 6.81 18.34
CA VAL A 843 7.26 8.12 18.65
C VAL A 843 6.88 8.53 20.08
N GLY A 844 7.79 8.28 21.02
CA GLY A 844 7.60 8.55 22.45
C GLY A 844 7.36 7.27 23.25
N THR A 845 6.85 7.40 24.48
CA THR A 845 6.70 6.27 25.41
C THR A 845 5.29 6.22 26.00
N GLY A 846 4.74 5.02 26.19
CA GLY A 846 3.41 4.83 26.80
C GLY A 846 2.26 4.76 25.78
N ASN A 847 1.05 4.50 26.29
CA ASN A 847 -0.09 4.09 25.45
C ASN A 847 -0.53 5.13 24.41
N TYR A 848 -0.43 6.43 24.73
CA TYR A 848 -0.81 7.49 23.79
C TYR A 848 0.07 7.50 22.53
N ALA A 849 1.35 7.10 22.65
CA ALA A 849 2.26 7.03 21.51
C ALA A 849 1.82 5.91 20.55
N VAL A 850 1.39 4.76 21.09
CA VAL A 850 0.82 3.65 20.31
C VAL A 850 -0.49 4.08 19.64
N TYR A 851 -1.39 4.78 20.36
CA TYR A 851 -2.61 5.33 19.76
C TYR A 851 -2.31 6.27 18.59
N ASN A 852 -1.34 7.18 18.73
CA ASN A 852 -0.96 8.11 17.65
C ASN A 852 -0.38 7.37 16.44
N THR A 853 0.42 6.33 16.65
CA THR A 853 0.94 5.47 15.57
C THR A 853 -0.21 4.73 14.88
N MET A 854 -1.13 4.11 15.60
CA MET A 854 -2.29 3.43 15.01
C MET A 854 -3.19 4.39 14.23
N ALA A 855 -3.43 5.59 14.74
CA ALA A 855 -4.18 6.64 14.06
C ALA A 855 -3.51 7.05 12.74
N THR A 856 -2.17 7.17 12.74
CA THR A 856 -1.38 7.46 11.54
C THR A 856 -1.50 6.31 10.53
N VAL A 857 -1.33 5.06 10.97
CA VAL A 857 -1.48 3.86 10.15
C VAL A 857 -2.87 3.75 9.54
N ALA A 858 -3.92 4.11 10.27
CA ALA A 858 -5.29 4.13 9.75
C ALA A 858 -5.43 5.03 8.52
N VAL A 859 -4.84 6.24 8.56
CA VAL A 859 -4.84 7.16 7.42
C VAL A 859 -4.05 6.59 6.25
N LEU A 860 -2.85 6.03 6.50
CA LEU A 860 -2.05 5.39 5.46
C LEU A 860 -2.79 4.23 4.78
N TYR A 861 -3.49 3.40 5.57
CA TYR A 861 -4.31 2.32 5.06
C TYR A 861 -5.46 2.82 4.18
N ILE A 862 -6.20 3.84 4.64
CA ILE A 862 -7.33 4.41 3.89
C ILE A 862 -6.89 5.01 2.56
N LEU A 863 -5.72 5.64 2.55
CA LEU A 863 -5.10 6.21 1.36
C LEU A 863 -4.37 5.16 0.50
N ASN A 864 -4.48 3.87 0.83
CA ASN A 864 -3.89 2.72 0.14
C ASN A 864 -2.35 2.74 0.03
N TRP A 865 -1.66 3.35 0.99
CA TRP A 865 -0.20 3.32 1.06
C TRP A 865 0.33 1.99 1.60
N ARG A 866 1.53 1.58 1.15
CA ARG A 866 2.26 0.44 1.73
C ARG A 866 2.65 0.78 3.16
N ILE A 867 1.90 0.25 4.13
CA ILE A 867 2.02 0.62 5.55
C ILE A 867 3.45 0.47 6.06
N GLY A 868 4.09 -0.70 5.88
CA GLY A 868 5.41 -1.00 6.45
C GLY A 868 6.49 0.03 6.12
N PRO A 869 6.86 0.22 4.84
CA PRO A 869 7.86 1.22 4.47
C PRO A 869 7.49 2.65 4.87
N THR A 870 6.21 3.01 4.73
CA THR A 870 5.73 4.37 4.96
C THR A 870 5.74 4.72 6.45
N ILE A 871 5.24 3.83 7.31
CA ILE A 871 5.25 4.01 8.77
C ILE A 871 6.66 3.90 9.36
N GLY A 872 7.55 3.12 8.72
CA GLY A 872 8.95 3.00 9.09
C GLY A 872 9.69 4.34 9.15
N ARG A 873 9.24 5.34 8.36
CA ARG A 873 9.76 6.70 8.37
C ARG A 873 9.60 7.41 9.71
N LEU A 874 8.64 7.01 10.54
CA LEU A 874 8.48 7.57 11.87
C LEU A 874 9.70 7.36 12.77
N ALA A 875 10.61 6.44 12.42
CA ALA A 875 11.89 6.28 13.10
C ALA A 875 12.73 7.57 13.08
N THR A 876 12.57 8.42 12.05
CA THR A 876 13.28 9.70 11.94
C THR A 876 12.41 10.91 12.28
N TYR A 877 11.17 10.69 12.76
CA TYR A 877 10.27 11.80 13.08
C TYR A 877 10.71 12.52 14.35
N VAL A 878 10.99 13.82 14.21
CA VAL A 878 11.38 14.68 15.32
C VAL A 878 10.14 15.30 15.96
N ARG A 879 9.94 15.06 17.26
CA ARG A 879 8.83 15.64 18.00
C ARG A 879 8.93 17.18 18.05
N PRO A 880 7.83 17.91 17.76
CA PRO A 880 7.84 19.37 17.80
C PRO A 880 8.15 19.93 19.20
N ARG A 881 8.71 21.14 19.23
CA ARG A 881 8.95 21.91 20.47
C ARG A 881 7.65 22.05 21.27
N GLY A 882 7.73 21.86 22.58
CA GLY A 882 6.59 21.93 23.50
C GLY A 882 5.56 20.81 23.35
N ARG A 883 5.84 19.79 22.54
CA ARG A 883 4.95 18.65 22.22
C ARG A 883 5.63 17.29 22.45
N GLY A 884 6.34 17.18 23.56
CA GLY A 884 7.03 15.97 24.01
C GLY A 884 8.46 15.82 23.49
N GLN A 885 9.06 16.86 22.93
CA GLN A 885 10.47 16.80 22.53
C GLN A 885 11.35 16.49 23.75
N VAL A 886 12.32 15.58 23.61
CA VAL A 886 13.32 15.34 24.64
C VAL A 886 14.53 16.21 24.35
N ILE A 887 14.90 17.03 25.33
CA ILE A 887 16.11 17.86 25.33
C ILE A 887 17.13 17.18 26.21
N GLU A 888 18.35 17.05 25.74
CA GLU A 888 19.48 16.67 26.60
C GLU A 888 20.10 17.93 27.19
N VAL A 889 20.33 17.92 28.50
CA VAL A 889 20.90 19.04 29.25
C VAL A 889 22.22 18.57 29.86
N THR A 890 23.31 19.25 29.50
CA THR A 890 24.63 18.99 30.08
C THR A 890 24.68 19.48 31.52
N THR A 891 25.07 18.59 32.43
CA THR A 891 25.36 18.86 33.84
C THR A 891 26.83 18.59 34.12
N PRO A 892 27.42 19.07 35.24
CA PRO A 892 28.81 18.79 35.58
C PRO A 892 29.18 17.30 35.60
N ASP A 893 28.22 16.44 35.98
CA ASP A 893 28.44 15.01 36.20
C ASP A 893 27.92 14.11 35.06
N GLY A 894 27.41 14.69 33.96
CA GLY A 894 26.83 13.94 32.83
C GLY A 894 25.56 14.58 32.23
N LEU A 895 24.75 13.78 31.52
CA LEU A 895 23.54 14.27 30.83
C LEU A 895 22.27 14.04 31.64
N ALA A 896 21.41 15.05 31.70
CA ALA A 896 20.02 14.96 32.14
C ALA A 896 19.07 15.07 30.94
N LYS A 897 17.82 14.63 31.10
CA LYS A 897 16.80 14.68 30.05
C LYS A 897 15.60 15.52 30.47
N VAL A 898 15.13 16.38 29.58
CA VAL A 898 13.92 17.20 29.77
C VAL A 898 12.89 16.84 28.71
N ILE A 899 11.74 16.33 29.13
CA ILE A 899 10.57 16.12 28.28
C ILE A 899 9.78 17.43 28.22
N ASP A 900 9.83 18.09 27.06
CA ASP A 900 9.23 19.39 26.82
C ASP A 900 7.79 19.27 26.31
N HIS A 901 6.82 19.42 27.21
CA HIS A 901 5.38 19.54 26.94
C HIS A 901 4.85 20.95 27.26
N SER A 902 5.71 21.96 27.20
CA SER A 902 5.46 23.31 27.73
C SER A 902 4.49 24.18 26.92
N TYR A 903 4.10 23.79 25.70
CA TYR A 903 3.32 24.67 24.81
C TYR A 903 1.88 24.91 25.27
N ASN A 904 1.19 23.87 25.73
CA ASN A 904 -0.17 24.03 26.26
C ASN A 904 -0.53 22.91 27.25
N ALA A 905 -1.46 23.19 28.15
CA ALA A 905 -1.97 22.25 29.14
C ALA A 905 -3.50 22.29 29.27
N ASN A 906 -4.04 21.11 29.55
CA ASN A 906 -5.41 20.82 29.95
C ASN A 906 -5.37 19.46 30.69
N PRO A 907 -6.42 19.07 31.44
CA PRO A 907 -6.40 17.88 32.28
C PRO A 907 -6.01 16.59 31.54
N ALA A 908 -6.51 16.41 30.32
CA ALA A 908 -6.21 15.23 29.50
C ALA A 908 -4.75 15.20 29.06
N SER A 909 -4.23 16.33 28.56
CA SER A 909 -2.83 16.42 28.13
C SER A 909 -1.86 16.33 29.31
N MET A 910 -2.23 16.83 30.50
CA MET A 910 -1.43 16.69 31.73
C MET A 910 -1.27 15.22 32.10
N ARG A 911 -2.38 14.47 32.15
CA ARG A 911 -2.34 13.02 32.39
C ARG A 911 -1.51 12.27 31.36
N ALA A 912 -1.64 12.62 30.07
CA ALA A 912 -0.85 11.98 29.01
C ALA A 912 0.66 12.22 29.16
N ALA A 913 1.07 13.47 29.41
CA ALA A 913 2.47 13.83 29.60
C ALA A 913 3.07 13.19 30.87
N LEU A 914 2.29 13.11 31.95
CA LEU A 914 2.72 12.43 33.18
C LEU A 914 2.83 10.92 32.98
N SER A 915 1.90 10.31 32.24
CA SER A 915 1.98 8.88 31.89
C SER A 915 3.24 8.58 31.08
N GLU A 916 3.59 9.42 30.09
CA GLU A 916 4.85 9.34 29.36
C GLU A 916 6.05 9.44 30.30
N PHE A 917 6.05 10.48 31.14
CA PHE A 917 7.14 10.77 32.05
C PHE A 917 7.43 9.61 32.99
N PHE A 918 6.41 9.02 33.61
CA PHE A 918 6.59 7.88 34.51
C PHE A 918 6.93 6.58 33.78
N ALA A 919 6.48 6.41 32.54
CA ALA A 919 6.84 5.25 31.72
C ALA A 919 8.28 5.36 31.15
N THR A 920 8.83 6.57 31.07
CA THR A 920 10.19 6.81 30.57
C THR A 920 11.22 6.32 31.61
N PRO A 921 12.19 5.47 31.22
CA PRO A 921 13.26 5.03 32.13
C PRO A 921 14.05 6.21 32.71
N CYS A 922 14.32 6.17 34.02
CA CYS A 922 15.06 7.18 34.75
C CYS A 922 15.93 6.47 35.79
N LYS A 923 17.22 6.81 35.85
CA LYS A 923 18.16 6.30 36.85
C LYS A 923 18.42 7.32 37.97
N GLY A 924 18.39 8.61 37.63
CA GLY A 924 18.45 9.71 38.59
C GLY A 924 17.05 10.06 39.13
N LYS A 925 16.89 11.34 39.48
CA LYS A 925 15.67 11.90 40.06
C LYS A 925 14.62 12.17 39.01
N ARG A 926 13.36 12.03 39.43
CA ARG A 926 12.19 12.47 38.67
C ARG A 926 11.73 13.82 39.18
N ILE A 927 11.77 14.83 38.34
CA ILE A 927 11.36 16.20 38.67
C ILE A 927 10.25 16.64 37.71
N VAL A 928 9.22 17.29 38.25
CA VAL A 928 8.10 17.80 37.46
C VAL A 928 8.00 19.31 37.64
N VAL A 929 7.87 20.05 36.53
CA VAL A 929 7.59 21.49 36.50
C VAL A 929 6.25 21.70 35.81
N LEU A 930 5.23 22.10 36.58
CA LEU A 930 3.88 22.33 36.07
C LEU A 930 3.47 23.79 36.19
N GLY A 931 3.01 24.36 35.08
CA GLY A 931 2.30 25.63 35.04
C GLY A 931 0.78 25.42 34.99
N ASP A 932 0.02 26.42 35.43
CA ASP A 932 -1.45 26.41 35.42
C ASP A 932 -2.05 25.90 34.10
N MET A 933 -3.18 25.21 34.22
CA MET A 933 -4.06 24.86 33.12
C MET A 933 -5.07 25.98 32.87
N ALA A 934 -5.08 26.53 31.66
CA ALA A 934 -5.98 27.60 31.27
C ALA A 934 -7.35 27.07 30.76
N GLU A 935 -8.33 27.98 30.67
CA GLU A 935 -9.64 27.78 30.03
C GLU A 935 -10.55 26.72 30.69
N LEU A 936 -10.42 26.53 32.01
CA LEU A 936 -11.22 25.56 32.79
C LEU A 936 -12.46 26.16 33.48
N GLY A 937 -12.48 27.48 33.74
CA GLY A 937 -13.64 28.13 34.38
C GLY A 937 -13.85 27.63 35.81
N ASP A 938 -15.11 27.37 36.18
CA ASP A 938 -15.50 26.93 37.52
C ASP A 938 -14.84 25.59 37.92
N ASP A 939 -14.44 24.76 36.95
CA ASP A 939 -13.76 23.48 37.17
C ASP A 939 -12.24 23.61 37.37
N SER A 940 -11.68 24.82 37.32
CA SER A 940 -10.23 25.03 37.44
C SER A 940 -9.69 24.46 38.76
N ARG A 941 -10.27 24.84 39.89
CA ARG A 941 -9.82 24.39 41.22
C ARG A 941 -9.89 22.88 41.38
N SER A 942 -11.00 22.25 40.95
CA SER A 942 -11.18 20.80 41.07
C SER A 942 -10.17 20.03 40.24
N ALA A 943 -9.90 20.47 39.01
CA ALA A 943 -8.93 19.83 38.12
C ALA A 943 -7.49 19.95 38.62
N HIS A 944 -7.08 21.12 39.14
CA HIS A 944 -5.75 21.31 39.73
C HIS A 944 -5.62 20.48 41.02
N SER A 945 -6.64 20.47 41.88
CA SER A 945 -6.68 19.64 43.11
C SER A 945 -6.54 18.14 42.81
N GLU A 946 -7.27 17.63 41.81
CA GLU A 946 -7.20 16.22 41.40
C GLU A 946 -5.79 15.86 40.89
N LEU A 947 -5.17 16.74 40.12
CA LEU A 947 -3.81 16.56 39.61
C LEU A 947 -2.78 16.51 40.74
N LEU A 948 -2.89 17.39 41.74
CA LEU A 948 -2.01 17.38 42.91
C LEU A 948 -2.16 16.08 43.73
N LYS A 949 -3.41 15.65 43.98
CA LYS A 949 -3.69 14.38 44.67
C LYS A 949 -3.14 13.17 43.91
N PHE A 950 -3.18 13.21 42.58
CA PHE A 950 -2.56 12.17 41.75
C PHE A 950 -1.04 12.18 41.91
N LEU A 951 -0.39 13.34 41.80
CA LEU A 951 1.06 13.47 41.95
C LEU A 951 1.54 13.04 43.34
N GLY A 952 0.80 13.34 44.40
CA GLY A 952 1.16 12.91 45.76
C GLY A 952 1.36 11.40 45.91
N LYS A 953 0.75 10.58 45.03
CA LYS A 953 0.84 9.12 45.02
C LYS A 953 1.94 8.54 44.13
N GLN A 954 2.69 9.38 43.41
CA GLN A 954 3.67 8.93 42.41
C GLN A 954 5.11 9.10 42.92
N PRO A 955 6.07 8.29 42.42
CA PRO A 955 7.47 8.36 42.82
C PRO A 955 8.16 9.53 42.11
N MET A 956 8.42 10.61 42.86
CA MET A 956 9.15 11.78 42.37
C MET A 956 9.89 12.49 43.50
N GLU A 957 10.95 13.20 43.13
CA GLU A 957 11.77 13.96 44.06
C GLU A 957 11.15 15.34 44.34
N PHE A 958 10.86 16.10 43.26
CA PHE A 958 10.34 17.46 43.37
C PHE A 958 9.23 17.74 42.36
N VAL A 959 8.24 18.53 42.79
CA VAL A 959 7.19 19.12 41.96
C VAL A 959 7.22 20.63 42.10
N TYR A 960 7.62 21.32 41.03
CA TYR A 960 7.60 22.77 40.95
C TYR A 960 6.29 23.21 40.29
N LEU A 961 5.53 24.05 40.99
CA LEU A 961 4.22 24.54 40.56
C LEU A 961 4.29 26.05 40.30
N ILE A 962 3.80 26.49 39.14
CA ILE A 962 3.83 27.88 38.69
C ILE A 962 2.42 28.33 38.31
N GLY A 963 1.96 29.42 38.94
CA GLY A 963 0.69 30.06 38.61
C GLY A 963 -0.28 30.16 39.79
N SER A 964 -1.30 31.00 39.64
CA SER A 964 -2.26 31.32 40.69
C SER A 964 -3.25 30.20 40.97
N GLU A 965 -3.59 29.38 39.96
CA GLU A 965 -4.56 28.29 40.12
C GLU A 965 -3.98 27.16 40.97
N PHE A 966 -2.72 26.79 40.73
CA PHE A 966 -2.01 25.86 41.62
C PHE A 966 -1.84 26.43 43.03
N ALA A 967 -1.46 27.71 43.17
CA ALA A 967 -1.30 28.35 44.48
C ALA A 967 -2.61 28.31 45.30
N ALA A 968 -3.76 28.50 44.65
CA ALA A 968 -5.07 28.38 45.29
C ALA A 968 -5.41 26.96 45.79
N CYS A 969 -4.68 25.93 45.35
CA CYS A 969 -4.83 24.54 45.77
C CYS A 969 -3.76 24.07 46.79
N GLN A 970 -2.96 24.99 47.34
CA GLN A 970 -1.86 24.66 48.27
C GLN A 970 -2.32 23.86 49.51
N SER A 971 -3.56 24.06 49.98
CA SER A 971 -4.09 23.30 51.12
C SER A 971 -4.24 21.79 50.85
N ASP A 972 -4.27 21.37 49.58
CA ASP A 972 -4.57 19.99 49.20
C ASP A 972 -3.37 19.02 49.30
N ILE A 973 -2.16 19.55 49.49
CA ILE A 973 -0.90 18.79 49.50
C ILE A 973 -0.35 18.48 50.91
N GLN A 974 -1.06 18.84 51.98
CA GLN A 974 -0.79 18.46 53.39
C GLN A 974 0.70 18.41 53.79
N ASP A 975 1.41 19.55 53.70
CA ASP A 975 2.84 19.70 54.07
C ASP A 975 3.82 18.73 53.38
N ASP A 976 3.46 18.16 52.23
CA ASP A 976 4.36 17.33 51.43
C ASP A 976 5.53 18.17 50.88
N ALA A 977 6.70 18.01 51.50
CA ALA A 977 7.91 18.78 51.22
C ALA A 977 8.45 18.65 49.77
N ARG A 978 7.92 17.70 48.98
CA ARG A 978 8.24 17.53 47.55
C ARG A 978 7.65 18.65 46.68
N PHE A 979 6.52 19.24 47.08
CA PHE A 979 5.83 20.27 46.31
C PHE A 979 6.36 21.67 46.65
N ARG A 980 6.70 22.44 45.62
CA ARG A 980 7.29 23.78 45.73
C ARG A 980 6.58 24.74 44.78
N PHE A 981 6.01 25.81 45.33
CA PHE A 981 5.45 26.89 44.53
C PHE A 981 6.55 27.89 44.19
N ILE A 982 6.76 28.15 42.90
CA ILE A 982 7.78 29.08 42.41
C ILE A 982 7.17 30.03 41.38
N SER A 983 7.81 31.17 41.16
CA SER A 983 7.52 32.03 40.01
C SER A 983 8.34 31.60 38.79
N LEU A 984 7.94 32.05 37.60
CA LEU A 984 8.63 31.70 36.35
C LEU A 984 10.10 32.19 36.35
N GLU A 985 10.38 33.31 36.99
CA GLU A 985 11.72 33.91 37.11
C GLU A 985 12.69 33.04 37.91
N ASN A 986 12.18 32.24 38.86
CA ASN A 986 12.99 31.37 39.70
C ASN A 986 13.28 30.00 39.05
N LEU A 987 12.75 29.75 37.85
CA LEU A 987 12.93 28.46 37.16
C LEU A 987 14.38 28.22 36.72
N ASP A 988 15.13 29.27 36.41
CA ASP A 988 16.56 29.19 36.08
C ASP A 988 17.37 28.56 37.22
N GLU A 989 17.01 28.83 38.47
CA GLU A 989 17.69 28.26 39.63
C GLU A 989 17.46 26.75 39.73
N VAL A 990 16.22 26.30 39.44
CA VAL A 990 15.89 24.87 39.39
C VAL A 990 16.75 24.17 38.34
N PHE A 991 16.83 24.74 37.13
CA PHE A 991 17.61 24.15 36.04
C PHE A 991 19.11 24.12 36.32
N ARG A 992 19.66 25.12 37.01
CA ARG A 992 21.10 25.23 37.27
C ARG A 992 21.59 24.48 38.51
N ARG A 993 20.78 24.40 39.57
CA ARG A 993 21.24 23.91 40.89
C ARG A 993 20.66 22.57 41.30
N GLN A 994 19.53 22.16 40.73
CA GLN A 994 18.79 20.97 41.18
C GLN A 994 18.88 19.79 40.22
N ILE A 995 19.26 20.03 38.97
CA ILE A 995 19.40 19.00 37.94
C ILE A 995 20.81 18.41 37.99
N THR A 996 20.87 17.09 38.15
CA THR A 996 22.08 16.27 38.12
C THR A 996 22.04 15.27 36.98
N ALA A 997 23.16 14.61 36.70
CA ALA A 997 23.23 13.60 35.65
C ALA A 997 22.22 12.46 35.87
N GLU A 998 21.72 11.90 34.76
CA GLU A 998 20.70 10.85 34.70
C GLU A 998 19.30 11.23 35.24
N ASP A 999 19.07 12.49 35.64
CA ASP A 999 17.76 13.01 36.01
C ASP A 999 16.82 13.10 34.80
N LEU A 1000 15.53 12.94 35.07
CA LEU A 1000 14.45 13.13 34.11
C LEU A 1000 13.50 14.22 34.59
N LEU A 1001 13.29 15.22 33.74
CA LEU A 1001 12.41 16.35 33.99
C LEU A 1001 11.22 16.35 33.04
N LEU A 1002 10.03 16.69 33.54
CA LEU A 1002 8.88 17.04 32.72
C LEU A 1002 8.57 18.52 32.91
N VAL A 1003 8.43 19.27 31.82
CA VAL A 1003 7.96 20.67 31.86
C VAL A 1003 6.66 20.80 31.09
N LYS A 1004 5.61 21.31 31.74
CA LYS A 1004 4.29 21.42 31.11
C LYS A 1004 3.44 22.54 31.71
N GLY A 1005 2.81 23.36 30.88
CA GLY A 1005 1.82 24.35 31.33
C GLY A 1005 1.04 24.91 30.14
N SER A 1006 0.02 25.71 30.41
CA SER A 1006 -0.65 26.46 29.35
C SER A 1006 0.27 27.55 28.78
N ASN A 1007 0.07 27.93 27.51
CA ASN A 1007 0.94 28.93 26.85
C ASN A 1007 1.02 30.26 27.63
N SER A 1008 -0.05 30.63 28.34
CA SER A 1008 -0.11 31.82 29.19
C SER A 1008 0.86 31.80 30.38
N THR A 1009 1.37 30.63 30.77
CA THR A 1009 2.30 30.48 31.91
C THR A 1009 3.72 30.94 31.60
N GLY A 1010 4.07 31.15 30.32
CA GLY A 1010 5.41 31.55 29.91
C GLY A 1010 6.45 30.43 29.87
N LEU A 1011 6.09 29.20 30.27
CA LEU A 1011 6.99 28.05 30.31
C LEU A 1011 7.58 27.68 28.93
N PHE A 1012 6.77 27.80 27.86
CA PHE A 1012 7.23 27.53 26.51
C PHE A 1012 8.31 28.52 26.06
N GLN A 1013 8.09 29.81 26.29
CA GLN A 1013 9.02 30.89 25.96
C GLN A 1013 10.30 30.78 26.80
N TYR A 1014 10.18 30.37 28.06
CA TYR A 1014 11.34 30.09 28.91
C TYR A 1014 12.20 28.97 28.32
N LEU A 1015 11.62 27.81 28.00
CA LEU A 1015 12.39 26.68 27.46
C LEU A 1015 12.99 26.98 26.08
N ASP A 1016 12.30 27.75 25.24
CA ASP A 1016 12.82 28.14 23.93
C ASP A 1016 14.07 29.04 24.06
N ARG A 1017 14.06 29.97 25.03
CA ARG A 1017 15.25 30.78 25.38
C ARG A 1017 16.36 29.92 26.00
N PHE A 1018 16.02 29.07 26.97
CA PHE A 1018 16.97 28.20 27.68
C PHE A 1018 17.79 27.35 26.71
N ARG A 1019 17.15 26.77 25.69
CA ARG A 1019 17.82 25.99 24.63
C ARG A 1019 18.89 26.79 23.86
N SER A 1020 18.61 28.05 23.57
CA SER A 1020 19.52 28.91 22.80
C SER A 1020 20.84 29.17 23.55
N TYR A 1021 20.80 29.12 24.89
CA TYR A 1021 21.98 29.24 25.76
C TYR A 1021 22.77 27.94 25.93
N VAL A 1022 22.13 26.77 25.80
CA VAL A 1022 22.79 25.46 25.97
C VAL A 1022 23.41 24.95 24.66
N GLY A 1023 22.92 25.37 23.50
CA GLY A 1023 23.44 24.96 22.18
C GLY A 1023 24.55 25.83 21.58
N SER A 1024 25.02 26.86 22.28
CA SER A 1024 26.08 27.78 21.85
C SER A 1024 27.41 27.60 22.60
N GLY A 1025 27.56 26.48 23.33
CA GLY A 1025 28.77 26.08 24.07
C GLY A 1025 29.46 24.88 23.46
#